data_AF-A0A9D8NWF0-F1
#
_entry.id   AF-A0A9D8NWF0-F1
#
_cell.length_a   1.000
_cell.length_b   1.000
_cell.length_c   1.000
_cell.angle_alpha   90.00
_cell.angle_beta   90.00
_cell.angle_gamma   90.00
#
_symmetry.space_group_name_H-M   'P 1'
#
loop_
_entity.id
_entity.type
_entity.pdbx_description
1 polymer ?
#
loop_
_entity_poly.entity_id
_entity_poly.type
_entity_poly.pdbx_seq_one_letter_code
_entity_poly.pdbx_strand_id
1 'polypeptide(L)'
;MSKTIHRFPLVAAVLCLLLAGSVSLSAKDPDKSGTEKKQSLAKGAAYNTKYAVLNISNLSTFHRYDGLSNHSPASDNGLYYPKFTSWAIYEDGLMWGAKAYTNAAKTSPAPLNQLIRVGGSHYRCGTQAGRLIGTGASAVGDDPNGPLVRAFRIRRDYFTMDPEELRKDAANVYEIPVIQVTDVLMAEVLAQYEKDWKDWPVAYGAPYIERNGVPGYQAPKAFSAAFNADSLISGNYDEPGIAGSDPNSPADQVIWMVFNDLSRALTTALNGSEPMGLEVQKTLWGYKRSDALGNLYFQRYKLINKGGVDVSGTGTKGFFWLDSMYVAQWSDPDLGGAGDDLIGCDTVLSVGFVYNGVPIDLEYQKYRLPPPSSGYDFLAGPMVASPGGRAVFDMKYRDGYKNLGMTGFSWFSAGAAISDPPSAYATGTIRWYKMLRGYAPVDGADSYYPWHPAYLPAGPFPLSGDPVTGKGYVDGLGTTYSFAPGDRRLNLASGPFNLAPGDTQEVTVGVVVGLGSDRISSVAVLKFNDRFAQNTFDALFAVTKPPVAPDVKIAELDGQVVLEWGSNLQRVSDIETRVGNPGAYKFEGYNVYQFPTAGSSLKDAKRLATFDLPTDPAVVLDEQFDANSGLVLFKPVQFGTNSGITRYFKLDKDYIRDLPRLYNGQDYYVAVTAYAVATVPGFLPSVLESSPTVLAVRPQVPFGKVLSIGSGDTLKFTKVGTSDGVVRPIVVNPLAGTGDTYEVTFQPIAGSANTSWTLKNKTKNTTLLSGETNQSGDGNYKMVEGGIFLKVEGPPPGMKDWSIPNGSRRFTWADGWTGFEGFEGTIGWNEPAYYFGSIPEKTVKAHELKNVLIKLAEAQSHTSSNPASGTGNPYGGWDVDNPGADPNFSYAYRFVRGVAVGGTAARPEFAPYIINRASGYPYQDYKRGVPFSAWDVEANPPVRLAVAIHENNVAAGLVDGKWWPPANGTGVTQSTVRDMVFIMNTPYTGATPDPAITSKNMLTQGLPIMYWLGVNRRGGANFSAGDEFLILANHVNTTATVFNYTVPAPATSAEHQIASANELGVFPNPYYASNPAETNRFGRFVTFNNLPKKATIRIFNVAGHMVTTLEKDDNSQFFRWNLTNRYNFPVASGMYVAFVDMPELGITKMLKLAIIQEQELLDVY
;
A
#
# COMPACT_ATOMS: atom_id res chain seq x y z
N MET A 1 -57.66 58.26 22.65
CA MET A 1 -58.12 59.14 23.76
C MET A 1 -57.34 58.79 25.02
N SER A 2 -56.92 59.79 25.80
CA SER A 2 -56.54 59.75 27.24
C SER A 2 -55.69 58.61 27.85
N LYS A 3 -54.70 58.85 28.73
CA LYS A 3 -53.98 60.10 29.10
C LYS A 3 -52.87 59.79 30.13
N THR A 4 -51.69 60.42 30.00
CA THR A 4 -50.76 60.81 31.10
C THR A 4 -50.04 59.67 31.90
N ILE A 5 -48.87 59.82 32.57
CA ILE A 5 -48.07 61.00 32.99
C ILE A 5 -46.54 60.80 32.72
N HIS A 6 -45.89 61.90 32.29
CA HIS A 6 -44.46 62.28 32.34
C HIS A 6 -43.60 61.75 33.54
N ARG A 7 -42.26 61.60 33.45
CA ARG A 7 -41.24 62.68 33.30
C ARG A 7 -39.84 62.17 32.86
N PHE A 8 -39.17 62.98 32.04
CA PHE A 8 -37.73 63.02 31.67
C PHE A 8 -36.89 63.76 32.78
N PRO A 9 -35.57 64.09 32.67
CA PRO A 9 -34.60 64.00 31.52
C PRO A 9 -33.10 63.63 31.83
N LEU A 10 -32.26 63.57 30.76
CA LEU A 10 -30.84 64.03 30.58
C LEU A 10 -29.70 63.62 31.58
N VAL A 11 -28.38 63.59 31.25
CA VAL A 11 -27.58 63.44 30.00
C VAL A 11 -26.10 63.14 30.38
N ALA A 12 -25.26 62.77 29.40
CA ALA A 12 -23.79 62.50 29.42
C ALA A 12 -22.90 63.35 30.37
N ALA A 13 -21.67 62.98 30.76
CA ALA A 13 -20.66 62.03 30.24
C ALA A 13 -19.66 61.61 31.38
N VAL A 14 -18.48 60.96 31.27
CA VAL A 14 -17.62 60.41 30.18
C VAL A 14 -16.59 59.39 30.80
N LEU A 15 -15.98 58.46 30.03
CA LEU A 15 -14.80 57.54 30.28
C LEU A 15 -14.60 56.90 31.69
N CYS A 16 -14.20 55.63 31.90
CA CYS A 16 -13.53 54.63 31.05
C CYS A 16 -13.65 53.18 31.62
N LEU A 17 -13.60 52.16 30.73
CA LEU A 17 -13.05 50.79 30.91
C LEU A 17 -13.46 49.85 32.09
N LEU A 18 -14.31 48.83 31.83
CA LEU A 18 -13.91 47.40 31.60
C LEU A 18 -15.08 46.36 31.71
N LEU A 19 -14.93 45.27 30.93
CA LEU A 19 -15.54 43.92 31.06
C LEU A 19 -17.05 43.66 30.77
N ALA A 20 -17.28 43.24 29.52
CA ALA A 20 -17.98 42.02 29.08
C ALA A 20 -19.40 41.66 29.63
N GLY A 21 -20.38 41.63 28.72
CA GLY A 21 -21.71 41.03 28.94
C GLY A 21 -22.64 41.17 27.73
N SER A 22 -22.39 40.43 26.64
CA SER A 22 -23.22 40.48 25.42
C SER A 22 -24.46 39.58 25.52
N VAL A 23 -25.62 40.21 25.57
CA VAL A 23 -26.96 39.58 25.54
C VAL A 23 -27.21 38.96 24.15
N SER A 24 -27.74 37.74 24.11
CA SER A 24 -28.38 37.16 22.91
C SER A 24 -29.88 37.05 23.11
N LEU A 25 -30.65 37.53 22.14
CA LEU A 25 -32.12 37.47 22.13
C LEU A 25 -32.59 36.05 21.80
N SER A 26 -33.40 35.46 22.66
CA SER A 26 -34.10 34.20 22.38
C SER A 26 -35.27 34.46 21.42
N ALA A 27 -35.16 33.93 20.20
CA ALA A 27 -36.34 33.44 19.49
C ALA A 27 -36.85 32.17 20.20
N LYS A 28 -38.13 31.86 20.00
CA LYS A 28 -38.89 30.93 20.85
C LYS A 28 -39.43 29.77 20.01
N ASP A 29 -38.76 28.62 20.08
CA ASP A 29 -39.21 27.41 19.39
C ASP A 29 -40.43 26.75 20.09
N PRO A 30 -41.31 26.06 19.32
CA PRO A 30 -42.52 25.45 19.84
C PRO A 30 -42.28 24.07 20.49
N ASP A 31 -43.17 23.72 21.43
CA ASP A 31 -43.15 22.55 22.30
C ASP A 31 -42.62 21.21 21.72
N LYS A 32 -41.53 20.69 22.30
CA LYS A 32 -41.26 19.23 22.41
C LYS A 32 -41.46 18.80 23.87
N SER A 33 -42.70 18.49 24.27
CA SER A 33 -43.03 18.05 25.64
C SER A 33 -42.96 16.53 25.80
N GLY A 34 -42.15 16.03 26.73
CA GLY A 34 -41.98 14.59 26.97
C GLY A 34 -40.83 14.26 27.92
N THR A 35 -40.88 14.79 29.14
CA THR A 35 -39.76 14.75 30.10
C THR A 35 -39.62 13.42 30.84
N GLU A 36 -38.56 12.66 30.52
CA GLU A 36 -37.75 12.10 31.62
C GLU A 36 -37.03 13.25 32.34
N LYS A 37 -36.79 13.10 33.64
CA LYS A 37 -36.07 14.12 34.44
C LYS A 37 -34.59 14.15 34.03
N LYS A 38 -34.26 14.99 33.04
CA LYS A 38 -32.88 15.38 32.74
C LYS A 38 -32.24 15.98 33.99
N GLN A 39 -31.47 15.18 34.73
CA GLN A 39 -30.61 15.68 35.78
C GLN A 39 -29.50 16.50 35.11
N SER A 40 -29.56 17.83 35.22
CA SER A 40 -28.46 18.70 34.83
C SER A 40 -27.24 18.35 35.70
N LEU A 41 -26.25 17.67 35.12
CA LEU A 41 -25.03 17.33 35.84
C LEU A 41 -24.26 18.61 36.19
N ALA A 42 -24.01 18.79 37.48
CA ALA A 42 -23.07 19.79 37.95
C ALA A 42 -21.65 19.45 37.46
N LYS A 43 -20.82 20.48 37.30
CA LYS A 43 -19.45 20.38 36.77
C LYS A 43 -18.62 19.28 37.46
N GLY A 44 -18.20 18.29 36.68
CA GLY A 44 -17.41 17.14 37.13
C GLY A 44 -17.57 15.98 36.13
N ALA A 45 -17.00 16.13 34.94
CA ALA A 45 -17.26 15.23 33.80
C ALA A 45 -16.50 13.90 33.95
N ALA A 46 -17.09 12.93 34.65
CA ALA A 46 -16.63 11.55 34.65
C ALA A 46 -16.97 10.85 33.32
N TYR A 47 -16.11 9.94 32.87
CA TYR A 47 -16.32 9.14 31.65
C TYR A 47 -17.68 8.41 31.68
N ASN A 48 -18.51 8.62 30.65
CA ASN A 48 -19.87 8.09 30.59
C ASN A 48 -19.98 6.78 29.80
N THR A 49 -19.90 5.63 30.49
CA THR A 49 -19.93 4.28 29.88
C THR A 49 -21.28 3.85 29.29
N LYS A 50 -22.35 4.67 29.40
CA LYS A 50 -23.63 4.43 28.71
C LYS A 50 -23.53 4.70 27.21
N TYR A 51 -22.60 5.56 26.81
CA TYR A 51 -22.32 5.90 25.42
C TYR A 51 -20.92 5.42 25.03
N ALA A 52 -20.74 5.06 23.77
CA ALA A 52 -19.43 4.87 23.17
C ALA A 52 -19.38 5.60 21.83
N VAL A 53 -18.23 6.23 21.56
CA VAL A 53 -18.01 7.01 20.33
C VAL A 53 -17.14 6.20 19.38
N LEU A 54 -17.63 5.87 18.18
CA LEU A 54 -16.74 5.44 17.10
C LEU A 54 -16.18 6.72 16.49
N ASN A 55 -14.86 6.92 16.58
CA ASN A 55 -14.16 8.12 16.12
C ASN A 55 -12.88 7.69 15.42
N ILE A 56 -13.00 7.43 14.13
CA ILE A 56 -11.94 6.91 13.28
C ILE A 56 -12.10 7.46 11.87
N SER A 57 -10.97 7.63 11.17
CA SER A 57 -10.95 8.24 9.83
C SER A 57 -11.68 9.60 9.84
N ASN A 58 -12.60 9.88 8.91
CA ASN A 58 -13.30 11.16 8.81
C ASN A 58 -14.60 11.25 9.64
N LEU A 59 -14.91 10.24 10.46
CA LEU A 59 -16.21 10.09 11.12
C LEU A 59 -16.12 10.12 12.64
N SER A 60 -17.16 10.65 13.27
CA SER A 60 -17.45 10.41 14.69
C SER A 60 -18.95 10.19 14.92
N THR A 61 -19.31 9.08 15.57
CA THR A 61 -20.70 8.70 15.89
C THR A 61 -20.88 8.21 17.33
N PHE A 62 -22.00 8.59 17.94
CA PHE A 62 -22.40 8.20 19.30
C PHE A 62 -23.38 7.03 19.31
N HIS A 63 -23.07 5.96 20.04
CA HIS A 63 -23.99 4.84 20.26
C HIS A 63 -24.22 4.57 21.73
N ARG A 64 -25.46 4.23 22.09
CA ARG A 64 -25.90 3.98 23.47
C ARG A 64 -26.04 2.48 23.71
N TYR A 65 -25.56 2.02 24.87
CA TYR A 65 -25.50 0.61 25.31
C TYR A 65 -26.83 -0.19 25.28
N ASP A 66 -27.98 0.49 25.18
CA ASP A 66 -29.32 -0.11 25.14
C ASP A 66 -29.88 -0.28 23.72
N GLY A 67 -29.13 0.14 22.69
CA GLY A 67 -29.48 -0.02 21.28
C GLY A 67 -29.87 1.27 20.54
N LEU A 68 -30.00 2.39 21.26
CA LEU A 68 -30.15 3.71 20.62
C LEU A 68 -28.84 4.09 19.92
N SER A 69 -28.93 4.68 18.73
CA SER A 69 -27.77 4.90 17.87
C SER A 69 -27.80 6.28 17.23
N ASN A 70 -26.62 6.80 16.92
CA ASN A 70 -26.45 8.17 16.46
C ASN A 70 -27.21 9.18 17.33
N HIS A 71 -27.01 9.24 18.64
CA HIS A 71 -27.61 10.33 19.46
C HIS A 71 -26.68 10.67 20.62
N SER A 72 -26.36 11.96 20.80
CA SER A 72 -25.33 12.39 21.75
C SER A 72 -25.82 12.38 23.22
N PRO A 73 -24.91 12.28 24.20
CA PRO A 73 -25.24 12.47 25.62
C PRO A 73 -25.87 13.84 25.93
N ALA A 74 -25.45 14.91 25.26
CA ALA A 74 -26.05 16.25 25.37
C ALA A 74 -27.51 16.33 24.86
N SER A 75 -28.00 15.30 24.17
CA SER A 75 -29.23 15.31 23.35
C SER A 75 -29.13 16.06 22.03
N ASP A 76 -27.90 16.17 21.51
CA ASP A 76 -27.59 16.72 20.20
C ASP A 76 -27.29 15.59 19.19
N ASN A 77 -26.88 15.98 17.99
CA ASN A 77 -26.81 15.13 16.80
C ASN A 77 -25.82 13.95 16.91
N GLY A 78 -26.06 12.92 16.09
CA GLY A 78 -25.46 11.60 16.21
C GLY A 78 -24.20 11.29 15.44
N LEU A 79 -24.21 11.56 14.12
CA LEU A 79 -23.10 11.32 13.20
C LEU A 79 -22.52 12.66 12.74
N TYR A 80 -21.22 12.87 12.91
CA TYR A 80 -20.54 14.07 12.40
C TYR A 80 -19.64 13.72 11.22
N TYR A 81 -19.83 14.45 10.10
CA TYR A 81 -19.06 14.26 8.88
C TYR A 81 -18.90 15.56 8.08
N PRO A 82 -17.66 15.93 7.70
CA PRO A 82 -16.41 15.48 8.31
C PRO A 82 -16.43 15.74 9.82
N LYS A 83 -15.84 14.83 10.62
CA LYS A 83 -15.80 14.99 12.08
C LYS A 83 -15.22 16.35 12.50
N PHE A 84 -15.75 16.92 13.58
CA PHE A 84 -15.52 18.31 14.03
C PHE A 84 -16.05 19.41 13.07
N THR A 85 -16.91 19.08 12.10
CA THR A 85 -17.69 20.07 11.33
C THR A 85 -19.17 20.02 11.74
N SER A 86 -20.07 19.71 10.81
CA SER A 86 -21.51 19.53 11.07
C SER A 86 -21.90 18.04 11.11
N TRP A 87 -23.18 17.78 11.38
CA TRP A 87 -23.76 16.46 11.48
C TRP A 87 -24.46 16.00 10.19
N ALA A 88 -24.47 14.68 9.99
CA ALA A 88 -25.03 14.00 8.83
C ALA A 88 -26.11 12.96 9.16
N ILE A 89 -26.32 12.65 10.45
CA ILE A 89 -27.46 11.89 11.03
C ILE A 89 -27.76 12.48 12.42
N TYR A 90 -29.02 12.84 12.71
CA TYR A 90 -29.47 13.27 14.03
C TYR A 90 -29.75 12.09 14.97
N GLU A 91 -30.50 11.06 14.52
CA GLU A 91 -30.83 9.85 15.29
C GLU A 91 -31.06 8.62 14.38
N ASP A 92 -30.64 7.43 14.80
CA ASP A 92 -30.96 6.19 14.08
C ASP A 92 -31.14 4.95 14.98
N GLY A 93 -31.67 3.88 14.38
CA GLY A 93 -32.00 2.66 15.13
C GLY A 93 -32.38 1.48 14.26
N LEU A 94 -32.29 0.28 14.86
CA LEU A 94 -32.76 -0.94 14.20
C LEU A 94 -34.19 -1.22 14.67
N MET A 95 -35.12 -1.26 13.72
CA MET A 95 -36.51 -1.66 13.91
C MET A 95 -36.70 -3.11 13.47
N TRP A 96 -37.63 -3.83 14.10
CA TRP A 96 -38.05 -5.17 13.65
C TRP A 96 -39.52 -5.42 13.93
N GLY A 97 -40.10 -6.37 13.20
CA GLY A 97 -41.45 -6.84 13.46
C GLY A 97 -41.77 -8.17 12.80
N ALA A 98 -42.62 -8.96 13.45
CA ALA A 98 -43.01 -10.29 12.98
C ALA A 98 -44.44 -10.64 13.41
N LYS A 99 -44.96 -11.72 12.83
CA LYS A 99 -46.11 -12.46 13.36
C LYS A 99 -45.60 -13.47 14.39
N ALA A 100 -46.09 -13.38 15.62
CA ALA A 100 -45.67 -14.21 16.74
C ALA A 100 -46.69 -15.33 17.01
N TYR A 101 -46.20 -16.56 17.13
CA TYR A 101 -47.01 -17.76 17.39
C TYR A 101 -46.50 -18.56 18.58
N THR A 102 -47.40 -19.15 19.36
CA THR A 102 -47.07 -20.00 20.52
C THR A 102 -46.81 -21.47 20.15
N ASN A 103 -46.84 -21.82 18.86
CA ASN A 103 -46.53 -23.16 18.38
C ASN A 103 -45.77 -23.19 17.05
N ALA A 104 -44.99 -24.25 16.83
CA ALA A 104 -44.20 -24.45 15.60
C ALA A 104 -45.03 -24.49 14.31
N ALA A 105 -46.29 -24.93 14.39
CA ALA A 105 -47.20 -24.99 13.26
C ALA A 105 -47.77 -23.62 12.85
N LYS A 106 -47.49 -22.54 13.60
CA LYS A 106 -47.94 -21.17 13.33
C LYS A 106 -49.47 -21.04 13.22
N THR A 107 -50.20 -21.82 14.03
CA THR A 107 -51.67 -21.81 14.09
C THR A 107 -52.21 -21.13 15.34
N SER A 108 -51.41 -21.06 16.41
CA SER A 108 -51.79 -20.47 17.69
C SER A 108 -51.13 -19.08 17.82
N PRO A 109 -51.87 -17.97 17.62
CA PRO A 109 -51.30 -16.63 17.68
C PRO A 109 -50.83 -16.28 19.10
N ALA A 110 -49.90 -15.33 19.20
CA ALA A 110 -49.49 -14.75 20.46
C ALA A 110 -50.67 -14.11 21.24
N PRO A 111 -50.64 -14.10 22.58
CA PRO A 111 -51.74 -13.62 23.42
C PRO A 111 -51.94 -12.10 23.35
N LEU A 112 -52.92 -11.61 24.10
CA LEU A 112 -53.29 -10.18 24.23
C LEU A 112 -53.79 -9.55 22.91
N ASN A 113 -54.29 -10.36 21.98
CA ASN A 113 -54.69 -9.98 20.62
C ASN A 113 -53.57 -9.32 19.79
N GLN A 114 -52.29 -9.55 20.17
CA GLN A 114 -51.13 -9.01 19.47
C GLN A 114 -50.38 -10.08 18.68
N LEU A 115 -50.97 -10.51 17.55
CA LEU A 115 -50.32 -11.41 16.58
C LEU A 115 -49.09 -10.74 15.96
N ILE A 116 -49.24 -9.50 15.50
CA ILE A 116 -48.13 -8.68 15.00
C ILE A 116 -47.48 -8.01 16.20
N ARG A 117 -46.16 -8.11 16.32
CA ARG A 117 -45.34 -7.40 17.32
C ARG A 117 -44.22 -6.65 16.62
N VAL A 118 -43.86 -5.48 17.14
CA VAL A 118 -42.80 -4.60 16.63
C VAL A 118 -41.94 -4.13 17.79
N GLY A 119 -40.62 -4.23 17.64
CA GLY A 119 -39.64 -3.73 18.60
C GLY A 119 -38.51 -2.98 17.91
N GLY A 120 -37.50 -2.60 18.69
CA GLY A 120 -36.34 -1.85 18.21
C GLY A 120 -36.19 -0.48 18.85
N SER A 121 -35.47 0.39 18.14
CA SER A 121 -35.25 1.79 18.51
C SER A 121 -35.62 2.73 17.37
N HIS A 122 -36.36 3.79 17.74
CA HIS A 122 -36.45 5.06 17.02
C HIS A 122 -36.23 6.18 18.07
N TYR A 123 -36.89 7.34 17.99
CA TYR A 123 -36.95 8.37 19.05
C TYR A 123 -37.22 7.84 20.48
N ARG A 124 -37.71 6.62 20.58
CA ARG A 124 -37.82 5.86 21.83
C ARG A 124 -37.05 4.56 21.69
N CYS A 125 -36.44 4.13 22.79
CA CYS A 125 -35.79 2.84 22.88
C CYS A 125 -36.78 1.81 23.44
N GLY A 126 -37.15 0.79 22.65
CA GLY A 126 -37.96 -0.34 23.11
C GLY A 126 -37.17 -1.40 23.86
N THR A 127 -35.84 -1.25 23.94
CA THR A 127 -34.90 -2.21 24.49
C THR A 127 -34.21 -1.70 25.76
N GLN A 128 -33.75 -2.63 26.59
CA GLN A 128 -32.93 -2.37 27.77
C GLN A 128 -31.52 -2.95 27.57
N ALA A 129 -30.51 -2.29 28.10
CA ALA A 129 -29.13 -2.79 28.08
C ALA A 129 -29.00 -4.12 28.84
N GLY A 130 -28.09 -4.99 28.39
CA GLY A 130 -27.83 -6.32 28.97
C GLY A 130 -28.37 -7.46 28.10
N ARG A 131 -27.85 -8.68 28.32
CA ARG A 131 -28.24 -9.87 27.56
C ARG A 131 -29.42 -10.59 28.20
N LEU A 132 -29.86 -11.69 27.59
CA LEU A 132 -30.82 -12.64 28.16
C LEU A 132 -30.08 -13.88 28.66
N ILE A 133 -30.07 -14.07 29.99
CA ILE A 133 -29.58 -15.27 30.67
C ILE A 133 -30.66 -16.35 30.57
N GLY A 134 -30.31 -17.53 30.05
CA GLY A 134 -31.26 -18.65 29.89
C GLY A 134 -32.00 -18.63 28.54
N THR A 135 -33.01 -19.48 28.39
CA THR A 135 -33.86 -19.57 27.18
C THR A 135 -35.29 -20.01 27.53
N GLY A 136 -36.26 -19.64 26.70
CA GLY A 136 -37.68 -19.93 26.90
C GLY A 136 -38.19 -19.42 28.24
N ALA A 137 -38.82 -20.31 29.01
CA ALA A 137 -39.39 -19.96 30.31
C ALA A 137 -38.34 -19.48 31.35
N SER A 138 -37.07 -19.88 31.21
CA SER A 138 -35.99 -19.47 32.12
C SER A 138 -35.30 -18.18 31.72
N ALA A 139 -35.61 -17.60 30.55
CA ALA A 139 -34.94 -16.39 30.09
C ALA A 139 -35.28 -15.17 30.96
N VAL A 140 -34.23 -14.48 31.41
CA VAL A 140 -34.30 -13.24 32.21
C VAL A 140 -33.22 -12.27 31.71
N GLY A 141 -33.49 -10.95 31.80
CA GLY A 141 -32.47 -9.94 31.51
C GLY A 141 -31.37 -9.92 32.57
N ASP A 142 -30.14 -9.57 32.16
CA ASP A 142 -29.12 -9.08 33.09
C ASP A 142 -29.65 -7.85 33.88
N ASP A 143 -29.03 -7.53 35.02
CA ASP A 143 -29.23 -6.25 35.71
C ASP A 143 -28.69 -5.10 34.83
N PRO A 144 -29.50 -4.12 34.41
CA PRO A 144 -29.06 -2.99 33.58
C PRO A 144 -28.00 -2.09 34.23
N ASN A 145 -27.73 -2.25 35.53
CA ASN A 145 -26.70 -1.53 36.27
C ASN A 145 -25.45 -2.38 36.57
N GLY A 146 -25.40 -3.62 36.06
CA GLY A 146 -24.27 -4.52 36.24
C GLY A 146 -22.98 -3.98 35.61
N PRO A 147 -21.79 -4.26 36.18
CA PRO A 147 -20.51 -3.65 35.75
C PRO A 147 -20.05 -4.05 34.35
N LEU A 148 -20.67 -5.07 33.75
CA LEU A 148 -20.43 -5.54 32.38
C LEU A 148 -21.60 -5.19 31.42
N VAL A 149 -22.66 -4.52 31.91
CA VAL A 149 -23.76 -4.03 31.08
C VAL A 149 -23.47 -2.59 30.67
N ARG A 150 -22.68 -2.47 29.60
CA ARG A 150 -22.12 -1.21 29.08
C ARG A 150 -21.72 -1.38 27.62
N ALA A 151 -21.43 -0.28 26.94
CA ALA A 151 -20.68 -0.35 25.70
C ALA A 151 -19.19 -0.65 26.00
N PHE A 152 -18.57 -1.46 25.15
CA PHE A 152 -17.13 -1.74 25.16
C PHE A 152 -16.52 -1.15 23.90
N ARG A 153 -15.40 -0.42 24.02
CA ARG A 153 -14.79 0.39 22.98
C ARG A 153 -13.28 0.12 22.96
N ILE A 154 -12.78 -0.51 21.90
CA ILE A 154 -11.36 -0.84 21.73
C ILE A 154 -10.78 -0.20 20.47
N ARG A 155 -9.48 0.10 20.50
CA ARG A 155 -8.68 0.56 19.36
C ARG A 155 -7.33 -0.14 19.34
N ARG A 156 -6.85 -0.52 18.15
CA ARG A 156 -5.55 -1.21 18.03
C ARG A 156 -4.35 -0.31 18.31
N ASP A 157 -4.51 1.00 18.10
CA ASP A 157 -3.47 2.01 18.27
C ASP A 157 -3.53 2.74 19.62
N TYR A 158 -4.39 2.36 20.57
CA TYR A 158 -4.63 3.17 21.79
C TYR A 158 -3.34 3.47 22.59
N PHE A 159 -2.42 2.51 22.68
CA PHE A 159 -1.16 2.66 23.43
C PHE A 159 -0.11 3.51 22.68
N THR A 160 -0.22 3.63 21.35
CA THR A 160 0.71 4.35 20.48
C THR A 160 0.02 5.48 19.72
N MET A 161 -1.13 5.95 20.20
CA MET A 161 -1.95 6.94 19.51
C MET A 161 -1.23 8.29 19.52
N ASP A 162 -1.31 9.01 18.39
CA ASP A 162 -0.80 10.37 18.33
C ASP A 162 -1.52 11.26 19.39
N PRO A 163 -0.80 12.09 20.17
CA PRO A 163 -1.41 12.89 21.23
C PRO A 163 -2.47 13.89 20.75
N GLU A 164 -2.39 14.40 19.52
CA GLU A 164 -3.39 15.30 18.94
C GLU A 164 -4.62 14.54 18.44
N GLU A 165 -4.45 13.30 17.96
CA GLU A 165 -5.56 12.40 17.69
C GLU A 165 -6.29 11.97 18.97
N LEU A 166 -5.55 11.66 20.04
CA LEU A 166 -6.12 11.36 21.36
C LEU A 166 -6.84 12.57 21.97
N ARG A 167 -6.30 13.78 21.81
CA ARG A 167 -6.95 15.04 22.24
C ARG A 167 -8.29 15.22 21.54
N LYS A 168 -8.33 14.99 20.22
CA LYS A 168 -9.56 14.97 19.42
C LYS A 168 -10.53 13.87 19.85
N ASP A 169 -10.03 12.70 20.26
CA ASP A 169 -10.89 11.63 20.77
C ASP A 169 -11.55 11.99 22.11
N ALA A 170 -10.79 12.57 23.04
CA ALA A 170 -11.33 13.11 24.28
C ALA A 170 -12.34 14.25 24.03
N ALA A 171 -12.08 15.15 23.07
CA ALA A 171 -13.02 16.22 22.71
C ALA A 171 -14.42 15.67 22.37
N ASN A 172 -14.49 14.60 21.58
CA ASN A 172 -15.77 13.95 21.23
C ASN A 172 -16.37 13.16 22.41
N VAL A 173 -15.56 12.45 23.20
CA VAL A 173 -16.04 11.67 24.36
C VAL A 173 -16.69 12.54 25.44
N TYR A 174 -16.16 13.74 25.68
CA TYR A 174 -16.66 14.67 26.69
C TYR A 174 -17.55 15.79 26.12
N GLU A 175 -17.79 15.81 24.80
CA GLU A 175 -18.54 16.85 24.08
C GLU A 175 -18.04 18.29 24.38
N ILE A 176 -16.71 18.49 24.32
CA ILE A 176 -16.04 19.78 24.55
C ILE A 176 -15.15 20.20 23.38
N PRO A 177 -14.94 21.52 23.16
CA PRO A 177 -13.97 21.99 22.18
C PRO A 177 -12.56 21.43 22.44
N VAL A 178 -11.83 21.08 21.37
CA VAL A 178 -10.46 20.50 21.44
C VAL A 178 -9.51 21.31 22.33
N ILE A 179 -9.63 22.64 22.34
CA ILE A 179 -8.82 23.56 23.15
C ILE A 179 -9.12 23.50 24.67
N GLN A 180 -10.22 22.87 25.08
CA GLN A 180 -10.60 22.65 26.49
C GLN A 180 -10.19 21.27 27.01
N VAL A 181 -9.69 20.38 26.14
CA VAL A 181 -9.24 19.05 26.53
C VAL A 181 -7.93 19.15 27.32
N THR A 182 -7.92 18.55 28.51
CA THR A 182 -6.75 18.47 29.39
C THR A 182 -6.12 17.08 29.32
N ASP A 183 -4.84 16.99 29.74
CA ASP A 183 -4.12 15.72 29.80
C ASP A 183 -4.79 14.69 30.72
N VAL A 184 -5.56 15.14 31.72
CA VAL A 184 -6.36 14.28 32.61
C VAL A 184 -7.48 13.59 31.82
N LEU A 185 -8.23 14.32 30.99
CA LEU A 185 -9.29 13.77 30.15
C LEU A 185 -8.72 12.81 29.09
N MET A 186 -7.54 13.12 28.54
CA MET A 186 -6.82 12.21 27.64
C MET A 186 -6.40 10.91 28.35
N ALA A 187 -5.91 11.00 29.59
CA ALA A 187 -5.54 9.84 30.40
C ALA A 187 -6.76 8.98 30.80
N GLU A 188 -7.90 9.58 31.11
CA GLU A 188 -9.15 8.85 31.38
C GLU A 188 -9.63 8.06 30.15
N VAL A 189 -9.56 8.64 28.95
CA VAL A 189 -9.89 7.95 27.68
C VAL A 189 -8.96 6.76 27.43
N LEU A 190 -7.65 6.92 27.65
CA LEU A 190 -6.68 5.81 27.55
C LEU A 190 -6.96 4.71 28.58
N ALA A 191 -7.25 5.07 29.83
CA ALA A 191 -7.58 4.11 30.88
C ALA A 191 -8.87 3.33 30.55
N GLN A 192 -9.86 3.97 29.92
CA GLN A 192 -11.06 3.27 29.46
C GLN A 192 -10.77 2.31 28.30
N TYR A 193 -9.96 2.70 27.31
CA TYR A 193 -9.52 1.77 26.25
C TYR A 193 -8.80 0.55 26.81
N GLU A 194 -7.88 0.75 27.76
CA GLU A 194 -7.15 -0.34 28.41
C GLU A 194 -8.09 -1.25 29.23
N LYS A 195 -9.08 -0.66 29.91
CA LYS A 195 -10.12 -1.42 30.64
C LYS A 195 -10.99 -2.25 29.68
N ASP A 196 -11.38 -1.68 28.54
CA ASP A 196 -12.26 -2.33 27.57
C ASP A 196 -11.57 -3.46 26.82
N TRP A 197 -10.26 -3.32 26.59
CA TRP A 197 -9.41 -4.39 26.08
C TRP A 197 -9.32 -5.58 27.05
N LYS A 198 -9.10 -5.31 28.34
CA LYS A 198 -8.98 -6.34 29.39
C LYS A 198 -10.31 -7.04 29.70
N ASP A 199 -11.39 -6.28 29.80
CA ASP A 199 -12.72 -6.77 30.18
C ASP A 199 -13.53 -7.31 28.98
N TRP A 200 -12.94 -7.44 27.79
CA TRP A 200 -13.66 -7.72 26.55
C TRP A 200 -14.52 -9.00 26.63
N PRO A 201 -15.86 -8.90 26.55
CA PRO A 201 -16.75 -9.92 27.10
C PRO A 201 -17.09 -11.01 26.07
N VAL A 202 -16.10 -11.76 25.60
CA VAL A 202 -16.28 -12.83 24.60
C VAL A 202 -17.30 -13.87 25.06
N ALA A 203 -17.32 -14.21 26.36
CA ALA A 203 -18.30 -15.11 26.95
C ALA A 203 -19.77 -14.65 26.82
N TYR A 204 -20.01 -13.37 26.48
CA TYR A 204 -21.33 -12.79 26.25
C TYR A 204 -21.63 -12.57 24.76
N GLY A 205 -20.74 -12.99 23.85
CA GLY A 205 -20.91 -12.88 22.40
C GLY A 205 -20.08 -11.80 21.72
N ALA A 206 -19.19 -11.11 22.44
CA ALA A 206 -18.24 -10.19 21.81
C ALA A 206 -17.28 -10.94 20.86
N PRO A 207 -17.03 -10.41 19.64
CA PRO A 207 -16.16 -11.08 18.69
C PRO A 207 -14.70 -11.04 19.15
N TYR A 208 -13.93 -12.05 18.76
CA TYR A 208 -12.48 -12.07 18.88
C TYR A 208 -11.88 -12.70 17.62
N ILE A 209 -10.58 -12.47 17.45
CA ILE A 209 -9.80 -13.00 16.34
C ILE A 209 -8.97 -14.15 16.91
N GLU A 210 -9.30 -15.36 16.47
CA GLU A 210 -8.53 -16.59 16.73
C GLU A 210 -7.25 -16.57 15.88
N ARG A 211 -6.08 -16.75 16.51
CA ARG A 211 -4.78 -16.83 15.80
C ARG A 211 -3.96 -18.06 16.12
N ASN A 212 -4.12 -18.65 17.30
CA ASN A 212 -3.21 -19.67 17.79
C ASN A 212 -3.68 -21.11 17.48
N GLY A 213 -4.96 -21.28 17.16
CA GLY A 213 -5.59 -22.54 16.79
C GLY A 213 -6.17 -23.34 17.96
N VAL A 214 -6.17 -22.79 19.19
CA VAL A 214 -6.72 -23.44 20.39
C VAL A 214 -8.16 -22.97 20.63
N PRO A 215 -9.18 -23.85 20.55
CA PRO A 215 -10.58 -23.45 20.61
C PRO A 215 -10.98 -22.62 21.84
N GLY A 216 -11.49 -21.42 21.59
CA GLY A 216 -11.95 -20.46 22.60
C GLY A 216 -11.04 -19.24 22.65
N TYR A 217 -11.43 -18.20 23.39
CA TYR A 217 -10.61 -16.98 23.48
C TYR A 217 -9.57 -17.09 24.59
N GLN A 218 -8.28 -16.93 24.26
CA GLN A 218 -7.20 -16.77 25.24
C GLN A 218 -6.69 -15.33 25.26
N ALA A 219 -7.08 -14.59 26.30
CA ALA A 219 -6.79 -13.16 26.41
C ALA A 219 -5.28 -12.85 26.28
N PRO A 220 -4.89 -11.92 25.38
CA PRO A 220 -3.50 -11.53 25.21
C PRO A 220 -3.02 -10.67 26.40
N LYS A 221 -1.71 -10.40 26.44
CA LYS A 221 -1.15 -9.39 27.35
C LYS A 221 -1.71 -8.01 27.00
N ALA A 222 -1.86 -7.15 28.00
CA ALA A 222 -2.13 -5.72 27.75
C ALA A 222 -0.95 -5.08 27.00
N PHE A 223 -1.24 -4.02 26.22
CA PHE A 223 -0.19 -3.33 25.48
C PHE A 223 0.83 -2.64 26.41
N SER A 224 2.07 -2.58 25.93
CA SER A 224 3.22 -1.96 26.58
C SER A 224 4.26 -1.60 25.53
N ALA A 225 5.32 -0.87 25.92
CA ALA A 225 6.44 -0.57 25.03
C ALA A 225 7.14 -1.81 24.45
N ALA A 226 6.96 -2.99 25.05
CA ALA A 226 7.51 -4.27 24.61
C ALA A 226 6.46 -5.26 24.05
N PHE A 227 5.18 -4.88 24.01
CA PHE A 227 4.10 -5.72 23.48
C PHE A 227 3.02 -4.83 22.85
N ASN A 228 2.91 -4.88 21.53
CA ASN A 228 2.07 -3.99 20.71
C ASN A 228 1.22 -4.79 19.71
N ALA A 229 0.49 -4.10 18.82
CA ALA A 229 -0.36 -4.73 17.81
C ALA A 229 0.40 -5.69 16.86
N ASP A 230 1.67 -5.41 16.55
CA ASP A 230 2.51 -6.30 15.73
C ASP A 230 2.97 -7.55 16.51
N SER A 231 3.06 -7.43 17.84
CA SER A 231 3.38 -8.54 18.74
C SER A 231 2.24 -9.58 18.79
N LEU A 232 0.98 -9.14 18.64
CA LEU A 232 -0.18 -10.03 18.53
C LEU A 232 -0.07 -10.92 17.28
N ILE A 233 0.20 -10.29 16.14
CA ILE A 233 0.31 -10.97 14.83
C ILE A 233 1.52 -11.90 14.82
N SER A 234 2.72 -11.38 15.14
CA SER A 234 3.96 -12.18 15.09
C SER A 234 4.03 -13.29 16.14
N GLY A 235 3.33 -13.14 17.27
CA GLY A 235 3.20 -14.15 18.31
C GLY A 235 1.99 -15.09 18.17
N ASN A 236 1.16 -14.92 17.14
CA ASN A 236 -0.12 -15.61 16.95
C ASN A 236 -1.06 -15.53 18.17
N TYR A 237 -1.10 -14.41 18.90
CA TYR A 237 -2.00 -14.25 20.05
C TYR A 237 -3.42 -13.86 19.62
N ASP A 238 -4.44 -14.37 20.31
CA ASP A 238 -5.81 -13.93 20.07
C ASP A 238 -5.98 -12.44 20.37
N GLU A 239 -6.95 -11.81 19.72
CA GLU A 239 -7.14 -10.37 19.74
C GLU A 239 -8.62 -10.01 19.93
N PRO A 240 -8.99 -9.19 20.94
CA PRO A 240 -10.28 -8.52 21.02
C PRO A 240 -10.62 -7.79 19.71
N GLY A 241 -11.84 -7.96 19.21
CA GLY A 241 -12.33 -7.24 18.04
C GLY A 241 -12.76 -8.16 16.91
N ILE A 242 -12.68 -7.67 15.67
CA ILE A 242 -13.21 -8.35 14.50
C ILE A 242 -12.22 -8.26 13.33
N ALA A 243 -12.05 -9.37 12.62
CA ALA A 243 -11.32 -9.47 11.37
C ALA A 243 -12.16 -10.25 10.36
N GLY A 244 -11.77 -10.11 9.09
CA GLY A 244 -12.32 -10.85 7.98
C GLY A 244 -11.73 -12.25 7.82
N SER A 245 -11.69 -12.73 6.58
CA SER A 245 -11.01 -13.98 6.24
C SER A 245 -9.47 -13.92 6.37
N ASP A 246 -8.88 -12.72 6.32
CA ASP A 246 -7.50 -12.51 6.79
C ASP A 246 -7.51 -12.02 8.25
N PRO A 247 -7.09 -12.87 9.23
CA PRO A 247 -7.00 -12.44 10.61
C PRO A 247 -5.95 -11.34 10.81
N ASN A 248 -4.95 -11.19 9.94
CA ASN A 248 -3.88 -10.19 10.07
C ASN A 248 -4.33 -8.77 9.68
N SER A 249 -5.52 -8.63 9.12
CA SER A 249 -6.16 -7.35 8.76
C SER A 249 -7.44 -7.08 9.56
N PRO A 250 -7.36 -7.03 10.91
CA PRO A 250 -8.50 -6.68 11.76
C PRO A 250 -8.89 -5.21 11.63
N ALA A 251 -10.10 -4.88 12.08
CA ALA A 251 -10.57 -3.50 12.17
C ALA A 251 -9.81 -2.70 13.24
N ASP A 252 -9.62 -1.40 13.01
CA ASP A 252 -8.74 -0.56 13.83
C ASP A 252 -9.45 0.03 15.06
N GLN A 253 -10.76 0.26 14.97
CA GLN A 253 -11.65 0.55 16.11
C GLN A 253 -12.84 -0.40 16.08
N VAL A 254 -13.20 -0.96 17.24
CA VAL A 254 -14.39 -1.82 17.41
C VAL A 254 -15.17 -1.36 18.65
N ILE A 255 -16.50 -1.33 18.51
CA ILE A 255 -17.44 -1.17 19.62
C ILE A 255 -18.34 -2.40 19.70
N TRP A 256 -18.60 -2.89 20.90
CA TRP A 256 -19.55 -3.97 21.13
C TRP A 256 -20.50 -3.66 22.30
N MET A 257 -21.76 -4.06 22.16
CA MET A 257 -22.81 -3.94 23.16
C MET A 257 -23.89 -5.01 22.96
N VAL A 258 -24.64 -5.30 24.02
CA VAL A 258 -25.78 -6.23 24.00
C VAL A 258 -26.96 -5.65 24.76
N PHE A 259 -28.15 -5.80 24.18
CA PHE A 259 -29.41 -5.30 24.70
C PHE A 259 -30.56 -6.28 24.38
N ASN A 260 -31.71 -6.13 25.03
CA ASN A 260 -32.85 -7.03 24.88
C ASN A 260 -34.20 -6.31 24.96
N ASP A 261 -35.24 -6.89 24.37
CA ASP A 261 -36.60 -6.29 24.31
C ASP A 261 -37.53 -6.73 25.44
N LEU A 262 -37.04 -7.41 26.48
CA LEU A 262 -37.89 -8.08 27.47
C LEU A 262 -38.71 -7.13 28.36
N SER A 263 -38.36 -5.84 28.40
CA SER A 263 -39.08 -4.84 29.18
C SER A 263 -40.40 -4.47 28.51
N ARG A 264 -41.51 -4.95 29.07
CA ARG A 264 -42.88 -4.59 28.66
C ARG A 264 -43.12 -3.08 28.72
N ALA A 265 -42.53 -2.38 29.69
CA ALA A 265 -42.70 -0.94 29.84
C ALA A 265 -42.08 -0.16 28.66
N LEU A 266 -40.90 -0.58 28.18
CA LEU A 266 -40.21 0.06 27.07
C LEU A 266 -40.85 -0.29 25.72
N THR A 267 -41.14 -1.57 25.47
CA THR A 267 -41.79 -2.04 24.23
C THR A 267 -43.19 -1.46 24.03
N THR A 268 -43.99 -1.35 25.10
CA THR A 268 -45.31 -0.68 25.01
C THR A 268 -45.17 0.84 24.86
N ALA A 269 -44.18 1.48 25.48
CA ALA A 269 -43.93 2.92 25.31
C ALA A 269 -43.38 3.29 23.92
N LEU A 270 -42.72 2.36 23.21
CA LEU A 270 -42.23 2.53 21.84
C LEU A 270 -43.42 2.70 20.87
N ASN A 271 -44.21 1.62 20.69
CA ASN A 271 -45.23 1.51 19.63
C ASN A 271 -46.56 0.86 20.10
N GLY A 272 -46.73 0.61 21.40
CA GLY A 272 -47.85 -0.16 21.95
C GLY A 272 -47.74 -1.68 21.78
N SER A 273 -46.57 -2.20 21.41
CA SER A 273 -46.32 -3.64 21.24
C SER A 273 -45.92 -4.30 22.55
N GLU A 274 -46.34 -5.55 22.74
CA GLU A 274 -45.77 -6.48 23.71
C GLU A 274 -44.39 -7.00 23.23
N PRO A 275 -43.50 -7.43 24.14
CA PRO A 275 -42.14 -7.86 23.81
C PRO A 275 -42.12 -9.20 23.04
N MET A 276 -41.03 -9.45 22.32
CA MET A 276 -40.84 -10.66 21.49
C MET A 276 -39.87 -11.67 22.11
N GLY A 277 -38.94 -11.23 22.97
CA GLY A 277 -37.97 -12.11 23.65
C GLY A 277 -36.64 -12.19 22.90
N LEU A 278 -36.23 -11.09 22.28
CA LEU A 278 -35.00 -11.00 21.49
C LEU A 278 -33.86 -10.45 22.34
N GLU A 279 -32.71 -11.11 22.24
CA GLU A 279 -31.40 -10.53 22.56
C GLU A 279 -30.78 -10.03 21.25
N VAL A 280 -30.23 -8.81 21.27
CA VAL A 280 -29.56 -8.19 20.13
C VAL A 280 -28.14 -7.84 20.54
N GLN A 281 -27.16 -8.42 19.85
CA GLN A 281 -25.74 -8.10 20.02
C GLN A 281 -25.31 -7.20 18.85
N LYS A 282 -24.90 -5.95 19.15
CA LYS A 282 -24.42 -4.99 18.16
C LYS A 282 -22.90 -4.90 18.19
N THR A 283 -22.26 -5.16 17.05
CA THR A 283 -20.85 -4.86 16.80
C THR A 283 -20.77 -3.68 15.84
N LEU A 284 -19.90 -2.71 16.08
CA LEU A 284 -19.56 -1.65 15.12
C LEU A 284 -18.06 -1.61 14.91
N TRP A 285 -17.61 -1.30 13.70
CA TRP A 285 -16.18 -1.17 13.42
C TRP A 285 -15.88 -0.24 12.26
N GLY A 286 -14.65 0.26 12.25
CA GLY A 286 -14.09 1.07 11.17
C GLY A 286 -12.61 0.81 10.97
N TYR A 287 -12.10 1.17 9.79
CA TYR A 287 -10.69 1.04 9.41
C TYR A 287 -10.08 2.44 9.32
N LYS A 288 -8.84 2.59 9.78
CA LYS A 288 -8.10 3.87 9.78
C LYS A 288 -7.53 4.12 8.38
N ARG A 289 -8.31 4.75 7.50
CA ARG A 289 -7.99 4.92 6.07
C ARG A 289 -8.32 6.33 5.59
N SER A 290 -7.63 6.73 4.51
CA SER A 290 -7.79 8.04 3.85
C SER A 290 -8.53 7.98 2.50
N ASP A 291 -8.91 6.78 2.07
CA ASP A 291 -9.71 6.52 0.87
C ASP A 291 -11.22 6.46 1.21
N ALA A 292 -12.03 5.86 0.33
CA ALA A 292 -13.47 5.70 0.52
C ALA A 292 -13.85 5.01 1.84
N LEU A 293 -13.08 4.01 2.30
CA LEU A 293 -13.30 3.35 3.59
C LEU A 293 -13.08 4.28 4.78
N GLY A 294 -12.43 5.43 4.58
CA GLY A 294 -12.32 6.49 5.58
C GLY A 294 -13.59 7.32 5.77
N ASN A 295 -14.60 7.16 4.91
CA ASN A 295 -15.87 7.90 4.90
C ASN A 295 -17.08 6.97 5.16
N LEU A 296 -16.87 5.82 5.79
CA LEU A 296 -17.93 4.90 6.19
C LEU A 296 -17.55 4.11 7.45
N TYR A 297 -18.54 3.53 8.11
CA TYR A 297 -18.34 2.51 9.14
C TYR A 297 -19.32 1.35 8.94
N PHE A 298 -19.03 0.22 9.56
CA PHE A 298 -19.85 -0.97 9.48
C PHE A 298 -20.49 -1.26 10.83
N GLN A 299 -21.71 -1.78 10.80
CA GLN A 299 -22.39 -2.29 11.99
C GLN A 299 -23.07 -3.63 11.70
N ARG A 300 -23.04 -4.51 12.69
CA ARG A 300 -23.58 -5.87 12.62
C ARG A 300 -24.47 -6.13 13.81
N TYR A 301 -25.67 -6.61 13.54
CA TYR A 301 -26.66 -6.99 14.53
C TYR A 301 -26.88 -8.51 14.47
N LYS A 302 -26.60 -9.22 15.57
CA LYS A 302 -27.06 -10.60 15.76
C LYS A 302 -28.34 -10.58 16.58
N LEU A 303 -29.45 -11.05 16.00
CA LEU A 303 -30.75 -11.16 16.65
C LEU A 303 -30.96 -12.62 17.08
N ILE A 304 -31.15 -12.86 18.38
CA ILE A 304 -31.27 -14.20 18.97
C ILE A 304 -32.62 -14.33 19.67
N ASN A 305 -33.43 -15.31 19.26
CA ASN A 305 -34.74 -15.58 19.89
C ASN A 305 -34.57 -16.40 21.17
N LYS A 306 -34.37 -15.70 22.29
CA LYS A 306 -34.13 -16.30 23.62
C LYS A 306 -35.44 -16.56 24.37
N GLY A 307 -36.52 -15.82 24.13
CA GLY A 307 -37.79 -15.92 24.85
C GLY A 307 -37.83 -15.13 26.15
N GLY A 308 -38.45 -15.70 27.20
CA GLY A 308 -38.70 -15.05 28.50
C GLY A 308 -40.03 -14.30 28.60
N VAL A 309 -40.76 -14.26 27.49
CA VAL A 309 -42.00 -13.48 27.26
C VAL A 309 -43.25 -14.22 27.70
N ASP A 310 -44.30 -13.48 28.04
CA ASP A 310 -45.60 -14.08 28.38
C ASP A 310 -46.30 -14.66 27.15
N VAL A 311 -46.41 -15.99 27.11
CA VAL A 311 -47.06 -16.75 26.04
C VAL A 311 -48.52 -17.10 26.34
N SER A 312 -49.01 -16.75 27.53
CA SER A 312 -50.39 -17.01 28.00
C SER A 312 -51.28 -15.75 28.06
N GLY A 313 -50.68 -14.58 28.27
CA GLY A 313 -51.39 -13.36 28.67
C GLY A 313 -51.74 -13.31 30.17
N THR A 314 -51.30 -14.32 30.94
CA THR A 314 -51.50 -14.46 32.40
C THR A 314 -50.17 -14.63 33.17
N GLY A 315 -49.03 -14.31 32.54
CA GLY A 315 -47.70 -14.36 33.14
C GLY A 315 -46.90 -15.66 32.94
N THR A 316 -47.41 -16.65 32.21
CA THR A 316 -46.62 -17.87 31.88
C THR A 316 -45.55 -17.54 30.85
N LYS A 317 -44.27 -17.68 31.23
CA LYS A 317 -43.13 -17.41 30.36
C LYS A 317 -42.87 -18.52 29.34
N GLY A 318 -42.42 -18.14 28.15
CA GLY A 318 -42.03 -19.05 27.07
C GLY A 318 -41.24 -18.33 25.97
N PHE A 319 -41.45 -18.75 24.73
CA PHE A 319 -40.92 -18.14 23.52
C PHE A 319 -41.98 -18.14 22.41
N PHE A 320 -41.76 -17.37 21.34
CA PHE A 320 -42.59 -17.42 20.14
C PHE A 320 -41.82 -17.98 18.95
N TRP A 321 -42.53 -18.67 18.05
CA TRP A 321 -42.08 -18.86 16.68
C TRP A 321 -42.42 -17.60 15.90
N LEU A 322 -41.39 -16.92 15.38
CA LEU A 322 -41.53 -15.67 14.65
C LEU A 322 -41.54 -15.96 13.14
N ASP A 323 -42.64 -15.55 12.51
CA ASP A 323 -42.93 -15.72 11.08
C ASP A 323 -43.11 -14.37 10.39
N SER A 324 -42.85 -14.31 9.08
CA SER A 324 -43.00 -13.07 8.31
C SER A 324 -42.24 -11.92 8.99
N MET A 325 -41.03 -12.21 9.49
CA MET A 325 -40.21 -11.25 10.23
C MET A 325 -39.46 -10.34 9.26
N TYR A 326 -39.40 -9.06 9.59
CA TYR A 326 -38.67 -8.04 8.87
C TYR A 326 -37.81 -7.26 9.85
N VAL A 327 -36.67 -6.78 9.36
CA VAL A 327 -35.81 -5.80 10.03
C VAL A 327 -35.76 -4.53 9.18
N ALA A 328 -35.55 -3.37 9.79
CA ALA A 328 -35.22 -2.16 9.07
C ALA A 328 -34.20 -1.31 9.82
N GLN A 329 -33.31 -0.69 9.05
CA GLN A 329 -32.55 0.47 9.52
C GLN A 329 -33.48 1.69 9.38
N TRP A 330 -33.96 2.19 10.51
CA TRP A 330 -34.64 3.48 10.59
C TRP A 330 -33.60 4.58 10.76
N SER A 331 -33.86 5.76 10.21
CA SER A 331 -33.06 6.95 10.43
C SER A 331 -33.92 8.21 10.37
N ASP A 332 -33.60 9.10 11.31
CA ASP A 332 -33.88 10.51 11.28
C ASP A 332 -32.59 11.29 10.95
N PRO A 333 -32.39 11.72 9.69
CA PRO A 333 -31.08 12.21 9.29
C PRO A 333 -30.76 13.64 9.74
N ASP A 334 -31.72 14.58 9.68
CA ASP A 334 -31.51 16.03 9.79
C ASP A 334 -30.13 16.45 9.21
N LEU A 335 -29.92 16.35 7.89
CA LEU A 335 -28.60 16.47 7.25
C LEU A 335 -28.07 17.92 7.26
N GLY A 336 -27.59 18.34 8.43
CA GLY A 336 -27.47 19.74 8.80
C GLY A 336 -28.83 20.28 9.23
N GLY A 337 -29.49 21.04 8.37
CA GLY A 337 -30.85 21.51 8.56
C GLY A 337 -31.90 20.43 8.26
N ALA A 338 -32.72 20.09 9.25
CA ALA A 338 -33.94 19.30 9.04
C ALA A 338 -34.91 19.96 8.05
N GLY A 339 -34.87 21.29 7.90
CA GLY A 339 -35.81 22.09 7.11
C GLY A 339 -35.70 21.92 5.60
N ASP A 340 -34.66 21.26 5.13
CA ASP A 340 -34.29 21.17 3.72
C ASP A 340 -33.96 19.73 3.25
N ASP A 341 -34.21 18.71 4.07
CA ASP A 341 -33.93 17.32 3.72
C ASP A 341 -34.78 16.75 2.56
N LEU A 342 -34.14 15.87 1.79
CA LEU A 342 -34.72 14.98 0.78
C LEU A 342 -34.11 13.59 0.91
N ILE A 343 -34.85 12.56 0.49
CA ILE A 343 -34.42 11.16 0.60
C ILE A 343 -34.63 10.39 -0.70
N GLY A 344 -33.98 9.23 -0.82
CA GLY A 344 -34.17 8.29 -1.91
C GLY A 344 -33.67 6.89 -1.60
N CYS A 345 -33.91 5.96 -2.50
CA CYS A 345 -33.31 4.63 -2.47
C CYS A 345 -32.78 4.20 -3.83
N ASP A 346 -31.73 3.39 -3.84
CA ASP A 346 -31.16 2.77 -5.03
C ASP A 346 -31.34 1.25 -4.92
N THR A 347 -32.26 0.71 -5.72
CA THR A 347 -32.60 -0.73 -5.66
C THR A 347 -31.54 -1.63 -6.28
N VAL A 348 -30.55 -1.07 -6.99
CA VAL A 348 -29.43 -1.85 -7.56
C VAL A 348 -28.31 -1.98 -6.53
N LEU A 349 -28.03 -0.89 -5.81
CA LEU A 349 -27.02 -0.86 -4.75
C LEU A 349 -27.54 -1.34 -3.38
N SER A 350 -28.85 -1.53 -3.20
CA SER A 350 -29.51 -1.77 -1.89
C SER A 350 -29.41 -0.60 -0.88
N VAL A 351 -29.03 0.59 -1.35
CA VAL A 351 -28.83 1.80 -0.54
C VAL A 351 -30.12 2.57 -0.30
N GLY A 352 -30.30 3.09 0.92
CA GLY A 352 -31.24 4.18 1.25
C GLY A 352 -30.47 5.41 1.74
N PHE A 353 -30.76 6.60 1.23
CA PHE A 353 -29.93 7.78 1.46
C PHE A 353 -30.74 9.08 1.66
N VAL A 354 -30.12 10.04 2.32
CA VAL A 354 -30.54 11.45 2.47
C VAL A 354 -29.59 12.37 1.69
N TYR A 355 -30.12 13.47 1.19
CA TYR A 355 -29.38 14.54 0.53
C TYR A 355 -30.13 15.86 0.68
N ASN A 356 -29.42 16.98 0.69
CA ASN A 356 -30.04 18.27 0.95
C ASN A 356 -30.82 18.77 -0.30
N GLY A 357 -31.97 19.39 -0.06
CA GLY A 357 -32.92 19.94 -1.02
C GLY A 357 -32.57 21.31 -1.59
N VAL A 358 -31.66 22.05 -0.96
CA VAL A 358 -31.18 23.38 -1.40
C VAL A 358 -29.66 23.41 -1.57
N PRO A 359 -29.08 24.34 -2.37
CA PRO A 359 -27.64 24.38 -2.61
C PRO A 359 -26.78 24.75 -1.39
N ILE A 360 -27.38 25.33 -0.34
CA ILE A 360 -26.69 25.85 0.84
C ILE A 360 -27.44 25.40 2.09
N ASP A 361 -26.82 24.49 2.83
CA ASP A 361 -27.19 24.16 4.20
C ASP A 361 -26.56 25.17 5.17
N LEU A 362 -27.31 25.65 6.16
CA LEU A 362 -26.85 26.70 7.08
C LEU A 362 -25.82 26.23 8.11
N GLU A 363 -25.75 24.93 8.40
CA GLU A 363 -24.82 24.35 9.37
C GLU A 363 -23.47 24.06 8.68
N TYR A 364 -23.48 23.44 7.51
CA TYR A 364 -22.30 23.21 6.67
C TYR A 364 -21.71 24.51 6.11
N GLN A 365 -22.53 25.55 5.85
CA GLN A 365 -22.04 26.86 5.43
C GLN A 365 -21.07 27.49 6.46
N LYS A 366 -21.24 27.23 7.76
CA LYS A 366 -20.34 27.73 8.83
C LYS A 366 -18.88 27.28 8.62
N TYR A 367 -18.71 26.11 7.99
CA TYR A 367 -17.41 25.51 7.67
C TYR A 367 -16.98 25.75 6.21
N ARG A 368 -17.77 26.49 5.42
CA ARG A 368 -17.58 26.70 3.97
C ARG A 368 -17.57 25.40 3.16
N LEU A 369 -18.35 24.41 3.60
CA LEU A 369 -18.53 23.13 2.93
C LEU A 369 -19.87 23.11 2.18
N PRO A 370 -19.98 22.40 1.05
CA PRO A 370 -21.27 22.05 0.46
C PRO A 370 -21.97 21.00 1.35
N PRO A 371 -23.31 20.83 1.22
CA PRO A 371 -24.02 19.77 1.92
C PRO A 371 -23.53 18.38 1.45
N PRO A 372 -23.21 17.45 2.37
CA PRO A 372 -22.90 16.07 2.02
C PRO A 372 -24.18 15.28 1.65
N SER A 373 -24.05 13.96 1.58
CA SER A 373 -25.14 12.97 1.55
C SER A 373 -24.76 11.85 2.52
N SER A 374 -25.76 11.22 3.14
CA SER A 374 -25.60 10.16 4.13
C SER A 374 -26.57 9.01 3.84
N GLY A 375 -26.24 7.78 4.21
CA GLY A 375 -27.05 6.63 3.85
C GLY A 375 -26.57 5.29 4.39
N TYR A 376 -27.37 4.28 4.10
CA TYR A 376 -27.28 2.94 4.66
C TYR A 376 -27.43 1.90 3.55
N ASP A 377 -26.63 0.84 3.60
CA ASP A 377 -26.76 -0.34 2.74
C ASP A 377 -26.86 -1.63 3.57
N PHE A 378 -27.69 -2.58 3.12
CA PHE A 378 -27.74 -3.95 3.62
C PHE A 378 -26.77 -4.87 2.86
N LEU A 379 -25.47 -4.64 3.05
CA LEU A 379 -24.36 -5.52 2.63
C LEU A 379 -24.68 -7.02 2.84
N ALA A 380 -25.31 -7.34 3.97
CA ALA A 380 -26.08 -8.57 4.12
C ALA A 380 -27.24 -8.41 5.11
N GLY A 381 -28.46 -8.53 4.62
CA GLY A 381 -29.64 -8.75 5.46
C GLY A 381 -29.78 -10.20 5.93
N PRO A 382 -30.93 -10.52 6.57
CA PRO A 382 -31.22 -11.83 7.14
C PRO A 382 -31.06 -12.96 6.13
N MET A 383 -30.62 -14.11 6.60
CA MET A 383 -30.29 -15.26 5.77
C MET A 383 -31.49 -16.19 5.60
N VAL A 384 -31.85 -16.50 4.35
CA VAL A 384 -32.94 -17.41 3.99
C VAL A 384 -32.42 -18.61 3.21
N ALA A 385 -33.13 -19.74 3.29
CA ALA A 385 -32.77 -20.95 2.56
C ALA A 385 -32.85 -20.71 1.04
N SER A 386 -31.82 -21.12 0.30
CA SER A 386 -31.73 -20.95 -1.15
C SER A 386 -30.83 -22.05 -1.73
N PRO A 387 -31.41 -23.15 -2.25
CA PRO A 387 -30.63 -24.25 -2.84
C PRO A 387 -29.66 -23.76 -3.92
N GLY A 388 -28.39 -24.15 -3.82
CA GLY A 388 -27.31 -23.67 -4.70
C GLY A 388 -26.82 -22.24 -4.45
N GLY A 389 -27.44 -21.49 -3.54
CA GLY A 389 -26.97 -20.18 -3.11
C GLY A 389 -25.86 -20.26 -2.06
N ARG A 390 -25.21 -19.11 -1.83
CA ARG A 390 -24.26 -18.87 -0.75
C ARG A 390 -24.65 -17.60 0.00
N ALA A 391 -24.53 -17.64 1.33
CA ALA A 391 -24.74 -16.50 2.23
C ALA A 391 -23.46 -16.23 3.04
N VAL A 392 -23.37 -15.06 3.66
CA VAL A 392 -22.43 -14.73 4.73
C VAL A 392 -23.17 -14.77 6.07
N PHE A 393 -22.57 -15.42 7.06
CA PHE A 393 -23.02 -15.44 8.45
C PHE A 393 -21.80 -15.60 9.36
N ASP A 394 -21.67 -14.73 10.36
CA ASP A 394 -20.52 -14.62 11.26
C ASP A 394 -19.17 -14.50 10.51
N MET A 395 -19.15 -13.60 9.52
CA MET A 395 -18.01 -13.33 8.62
C MET A 395 -17.53 -14.56 7.82
N LYS A 396 -18.36 -15.59 7.66
CA LYS A 396 -18.04 -16.84 6.95
C LYS A 396 -19.10 -17.18 5.91
N TYR A 397 -18.67 -17.79 4.81
CA TYR A 397 -19.61 -18.31 3.81
C TYR A 397 -20.37 -19.54 4.31
N ARG A 398 -21.66 -19.61 3.97
CA ARG A 398 -22.57 -20.71 4.27
C ARG A 398 -23.36 -21.10 3.02
N ASP A 399 -23.14 -22.32 2.53
CA ASP A 399 -23.79 -22.85 1.33
C ASP A 399 -25.24 -23.30 1.60
N GLY A 400 -26.08 -23.21 0.58
CA GLY A 400 -27.52 -23.57 0.64
C GLY A 400 -28.44 -22.45 1.14
N TYR A 401 -27.92 -21.23 1.27
CA TYR A 401 -28.62 -20.05 1.76
C TYR A 401 -28.31 -18.82 0.90
N LYS A 402 -29.04 -17.73 1.08
CA LYS A 402 -28.66 -16.39 0.61
C LYS A 402 -29.00 -15.34 1.67
N ASN A 403 -28.26 -14.24 1.72
CA ASN A 403 -28.71 -13.04 2.42
C ASN A 403 -29.77 -12.33 1.57
N LEU A 404 -30.67 -11.61 2.23
CA LEU A 404 -31.57 -10.66 1.58
C LEU A 404 -30.89 -9.28 1.52
N GLY A 405 -31.01 -8.55 0.41
CA GLY A 405 -30.65 -7.13 0.35
C GLY A 405 -31.78 -6.24 0.87
N MET A 406 -31.92 -5.03 0.34
CA MET A 406 -33.13 -4.21 0.54
C MET A 406 -34.33 -4.89 -0.15
N THR A 407 -35.40 -5.15 0.61
CA THR A 407 -36.66 -5.73 0.10
C THR A 407 -37.83 -4.76 0.12
N GLY A 408 -37.67 -3.62 0.79
CA GLY A 408 -38.59 -2.49 0.74
C GLY A 408 -37.96 -1.23 1.33
N PHE A 409 -38.47 -0.08 0.92
CA PHE A 409 -38.14 1.23 1.45
C PHE A 409 -39.43 1.93 1.86
N SER A 410 -39.41 2.62 3.00
CA SER A 410 -40.57 3.41 3.47
C SER A 410 -40.10 4.72 4.07
N TRP A 411 -40.94 5.74 3.97
CA TRP A 411 -40.65 7.09 4.46
C TRP A 411 -41.86 7.83 5.00
N PHE A 412 -41.60 8.89 5.75
CA PHE A 412 -42.58 9.92 6.15
C PHE A 412 -41.87 11.26 6.32
N SER A 413 -42.65 12.34 6.46
CA SER A 413 -42.15 13.69 6.69
C SER A 413 -43.01 14.40 7.73
N ALA A 414 -42.38 15.15 8.63
CA ALA A 414 -43.10 15.76 9.76
C ALA A 414 -44.12 16.80 9.29
N GLY A 415 -45.35 16.70 9.80
CA GLY A 415 -46.44 17.62 9.45
C GLY A 415 -47.02 17.42 8.04
N ALA A 416 -46.59 16.40 7.30
CA ALA A 416 -47.10 16.06 5.98
C ALA A 416 -48.28 15.06 6.03
N ALA A 417 -48.87 14.76 4.86
CA ALA A 417 -49.95 13.78 4.74
C ALA A 417 -49.51 12.34 5.10
N ILE A 418 -48.20 12.06 5.02
CA ILE A 418 -47.57 10.85 5.55
C ILE A 418 -46.58 11.33 6.62
N SER A 419 -47.00 11.26 7.89
CA SER A 419 -46.23 11.67 9.07
C SER A 419 -46.06 10.47 10.02
N ASP A 420 -45.29 10.72 11.07
CA ASP A 420 -44.97 9.90 12.24
C ASP A 420 -46.10 8.96 12.71
N PRO A 421 -45.85 7.64 12.80
CA PRO A 421 -46.81 6.70 13.36
C PRO A 421 -47.09 6.96 14.87
N PRO A 422 -48.35 7.11 15.30
CA PRO A 422 -48.68 7.29 16.73
C PRO A 422 -48.31 6.09 17.60
N SER A 423 -47.94 6.29 18.86
CA SER A 423 -47.38 5.25 19.76
C SER A 423 -48.39 4.27 20.41
N ALA A 424 -49.46 3.90 19.71
CA ALA A 424 -50.47 2.93 20.18
C ALA A 424 -50.49 1.66 19.30
N TYR A 425 -51.03 0.53 19.77
CA TYR A 425 -50.94 -0.74 19.01
C TYR A 425 -51.53 -0.64 17.58
N ALA A 426 -52.77 -0.19 17.46
CA ALA A 426 -53.51 -0.18 16.18
C ALA A 426 -52.98 0.84 15.16
N THR A 427 -52.37 1.94 15.62
CA THR A 427 -51.89 3.06 14.77
C THR A 427 -50.35 3.16 14.72
N GLY A 428 -49.65 2.52 15.63
CA GLY A 428 -48.19 2.47 15.72
C GLY A 428 -47.67 1.11 15.27
N THR A 429 -47.79 0.08 16.12
CA THR A 429 -47.30 -1.28 15.81
C THR A 429 -47.75 -1.76 14.42
N ILE A 430 -49.04 -1.58 14.07
CA ILE A 430 -49.55 -1.99 12.76
C ILE A 430 -48.97 -1.14 11.61
N ARG A 431 -48.86 0.19 11.77
CA ARG A 431 -48.30 1.07 10.72
C ARG A 431 -46.79 0.86 10.54
N TRP A 432 -46.03 0.64 11.62
CA TRP A 432 -44.63 0.22 11.53
C TRP A 432 -44.48 -1.12 10.81
N TYR A 433 -45.33 -2.12 11.11
CA TYR A 433 -45.29 -3.38 10.38
C TYR A 433 -45.72 -3.26 8.90
N LYS A 434 -46.49 -2.23 8.51
CA LYS A 434 -46.68 -1.87 7.09
C LYS A 434 -45.40 -1.33 6.48
N MET A 435 -44.74 -0.37 7.15
CA MET A 435 -43.51 0.26 6.67
C MET A 435 -42.34 -0.71 6.52
N LEU A 436 -42.19 -1.67 7.44
CA LEU A 436 -41.21 -2.77 7.35
C LEU A 436 -41.40 -3.66 6.09
N ARG A 437 -42.50 -3.48 5.35
CA ARG A 437 -42.86 -4.22 4.13
C ARG A 437 -42.99 -3.32 2.89
N GLY A 438 -42.51 -2.06 2.98
CA GLY A 438 -42.58 -1.07 1.89
C GLY A 438 -43.95 -0.40 1.70
N TYR A 439 -44.90 -0.60 2.62
CA TYR A 439 -46.24 -0.01 2.56
C TYR A 439 -46.32 1.31 3.33
N ALA A 440 -47.21 2.21 2.90
CA ALA A 440 -47.39 3.50 3.56
C ALA A 440 -48.02 3.36 4.97
N PRO A 441 -47.63 4.22 5.94
CA PRO A 441 -48.22 4.25 7.28
C PRO A 441 -49.60 4.93 7.29
N VAL A 442 -50.55 4.36 6.54
CA VAL A 442 -51.95 4.81 6.45
C VAL A 442 -52.91 3.79 7.06
N ASP A 443 -54.10 4.24 7.43
CA ASP A 443 -55.17 3.38 7.96
C ASP A 443 -55.82 2.53 6.86
N GLY A 444 -56.54 1.47 7.27
CA GLY A 444 -57.15 0.51 6.34
C GLY A 444 -56.21 -0.63 5.95
N ALA A 445 -56.39 -1.18 4.74
CA ALA A 445 -55.63 -2.33 4.24
C ALA A 445 -54.15 -2.01 3.97
N ASP A 446 -53.35 -3.04 3.65
CA ASP A 446 -51.99 -2.84 3.14
C ASP A 446 -52.08 -2.19 1.75
N SER A 447 -51.42 -1.04 1.59
CA SER A 447 -51.37 -0.29 0.33
C SER A 447 -50.01 0.38 0.19
N TYR A 448 -49.43 0.31 -1.01
CA TYR A 448 -48.26 1.12 -1.36
C TYR A 448 -48.62 2.61 -1.38
N TYR A 449 -47.61 3.47 -1.41
CA TYR A 449 -47.74 4.92 -1.27
C TYR A 449 -48.80 5.49 -2.25
N PRO A 450 -49.96 5.98 -1.75
CA PRO A 450 -51.21 6.03 -2.54
C PRO A 450 -51.31 7.19 -3.55
N TRP A 451 -50.18 7.78 -3.93
CA TRP A 451 -50.12 8.95 -4.83
C TRP A 451 -49.08 8.86 -5.94
N HIS A 452 -48.42 7.72 -6.14
CA HIS A 452 -47.33 7.55 -7.12
C HIS A 452 -47.64 8.11 -8.53
N PRO A 453 -46.61 8.53 -9.30
CA PRO A 453 -46.82 9.06 -10.66
C PRO A 453 -47.53 8.04 -11.56
N ALA A 454 -48.51 8.49 -12.35
CA ALA A 454 -49.35 7.60 -13.16
C ALA A 454 -48.59 6.78 -14.24
N TYR A 455 -47.37 7.19 -14.58
CA TYR A 455 -46.48 6.52 -15.53
C TYR A 455 -45.50 5.51 -14.88
N LEU A 456 -45.52 5.37 -13.55
CA LEU A 456 -44.76 4.36 -12.80
C LEU A 456 -45.73 3.50 -11.98
N PRO A 457 -45.56 2.17 -11.89
CA PRO A 457 -46.39 1.33 -11.04
C PRO A 457 -46.07 1.56 -9.56
N ALA A 458 -47.06 1.40 -8.68
CA ALA A 458 -46.83 1.32 -7.25
C ALA A 458 -45.97 0.09 -6.90
N GLY A 459 -45.08 0.23 -5.92
CA GLY A 459 -44.25 -0.87 -5.43
C GLY A 459 -43.61 -0.55 -4.08
N PRO A 460 -42.84 -1.51 -3.52
CA PRO A 460 -42.22 -1.38 -2.19
C PRO A 460 -41.03 -0.43 -2.14
N PHE A 461 -40.71 0.27 -3.23
CA PHE A 461 -39.58 1.21 -3.35
C PHE A 461 -40.07 2.59 -3.82
N PRO A 462 -40.79 3.35 -2.98
CA PRO A 462 -41.05 4.76 -3.22
C PRO A 462 -39.72 5.53 -3.27
N LEU A 463 -39.69 6.65 -3.99
CA LEU A 463 -38.49 7.49 -4.10
C LEU A 463 -37.24 6.77 -4.65
N SER A 464 -37.44 5.81 -5.55
CA SER A 464 -36.39 5.01 -6.23
C SER A 464 -35.79 5.66 -7.49
N GLY A 465 -36.01 6.97 -7.67
CA GLY A 465 -35.39 7.76 -8.73
C GLY A 465 -33.96 8.17 -8.40
N ASP A 466 -33.20 8.52 -9.44
CA ASP A 466 -31.83 8.99 -9.31
C ASP A 466 -31.78 10.53 -9.35
N PRO A 467 -31.44 11.20 -8.23
CA PRO A 467 -31.36 12.66 -8.19
C PRO A 467 -30.16 13.23 -8.96
N VAL A 468 -29.13 12.41 -9.24
CA VAL A 468 -27.96 12.83 -10.03
C VAL A 468 -28.35 13.06 -11.49
N THR A 469 -29.14 12.16 -12.08
CA THR A 469 -29.68 12.32 -13.45
C THR A 469 -31.05 12.99 -13.52
N GLY A 470 -31.71 13.22 -12.38
CA GLY A 470 -33.06 13.79 -12.30
C GLY A 470 -34.16 12.88 -12.87
N LYS A 471 -33.94 11.56 -12.90
CA LYS A 471 -34.82 10.58 -13.57
C LYS A 471 -35.52 9.66 -12.58
N GLY A 472 -36.75 9.28 -12.91
CA GLY A 472 -37.55 8.34 -12.12
C GLY A 472 -38.30 9.03 -10.98
N TYR A 473 -38.51 8.30 -9.89
CA TYR A 473 -39.28 8.76 -8.73
C TYR A 473 -38.37 9.52 -7.75
N VAL A 474 -38.12 10.81 -8.00
CA VAL A 474 -37.24 11.64 -7.14
C VAL A 474 -38.06 12.46 -6.13
N ASP A 475 -37.53 12.66 -4.92
CA ASP A 475 -38.12 13.52 -3.87
C ASP A 475 -37.96 15.03 -4.19
N GLY A 476 -38.66 15.90 -3.47
CA GLY A 476 -38.50 17.36 -3.53
C GLY A 476 -39.32 18.09 -4.59
N LEU A 477 -40.25 17.41 -5.28
CA LEU A 477 -41.00 17.99 -6.40
C LEU A 477 -42.20 18.86 -5.98
N GLY A 478 -42.54 18.94 -4.69
CA GLY A 478 -43.69 19.73 -4.20
C GLY A 478 -45.06 19.16 -4.60
N THR A 479 -45.13 17.85 -4.88
CA THR A 479 -46.33 17.11 -5.29
C THR A 479 -46.90 16.27 -4.14
N THR A 480 -48.05 15.62 -4.33
CA THR A 480 -48.65 14.71 -3.33
C THR A 480 -47.87 13.41 -3.11
N TYR A 481 -46.85 13.12 -3.91
CA TYR A 481 -46.07 11.88 -3.88
C TYR A 481 -44.57 12.07 -3.67
N SER A 482 -44.11 13.32 -3.75
CA SER A 482 -42.74 13.79 -3.63
C SER A 482 -42.88 15.20 -3.07
N PHE A 483 -42.83 15.32 -1.74
CA PHE A 483 -43.17 16.55 -1.03
C PHE A 483 -42.10 17.63 -1.26
N ALA A 484 -42.35 18.87 -0.86
CA ALA A 484 -41.29 19.88 -0.83
C ALA A 484 -40.16 19.44 0.13
N PRO A 485 -38.92 19.96 -0.03
CA PRO A 485 -37.85 19.73 0.94
C PRO A 485 -38.28 20.04 2.37
N GLY A 486 -37.74 19.29 3.32
CA GLY A 486 -38.07 19.42 4.74
C GLY A 486 -38.11 18.09 5.45
N ASP A 487 -38.26 18.18 6.75
CA ASP A 487 -38.01 17.14 7.74
C ASP A 487 -38.41 15.70 7.32
N ARG A 488 -37.42 14.80 7.11
CA ARG A 488 -37.58 13.46 6.51
C ARG A 488 -37.19 12.33 7.47
N ARG A 489 -37.92 11.21 7.41
CA ARG A 489 -37.48 9.93 7.99
C ARG A 489 -37.51 8.81 6.96
N LEU A 490 -36.49 7.96 6.98
CA LEU A 490 -36.35 6.81 6.09
C LEU A 490 -36.32 5.48 6.85
N ASN A 491 -36.71 4.41 6.15
CA ASN A 491 -36.67 3.03 6.62
C ASN A 491 -36.20 2.13 5.47
N LEU A 492 -34.96 1.65 5.59
CA LEU A 492 -34.42 0.62 4.72
C LEU A 492 -34.80 -0.75 5.30
N ALA A 493 -35.63 -1.55 4.62
CA ALA A 493 -36.20 -2.79 5.18
C ALA A 493 -35.77 -4.08 4.44
N SER A 494 -35.58 -5.16 5.18
CA SER A 494 -35.19 -6.49 4.68
C SER A 494 -36.03 -7.62 5.30
N GLY A 495 -36.63 -8.47 4.45
CA GLY A 495 -37.46 -9.63 4.81
C GLY A 495 -38.38 -10.12 3.68
N PRO A 496 -39.29 -11.08 3.91
CA PRO A 496 -39.51 -11.77 5.17
C PRO A 496 -38.50 -12.88 5.43
N PHE A 497 -38.23 -13.14 6.71
CA PHE A 497 -37.55 -14.34 7.19
C PHE A 497 -38.30 -14.98 8.37
N ASN A 498 -37.78 -16.10 8.87
CA ASN A 498 -38.29 -16.80 10.06
C ASN A 498 -37.20 -16.82 11.14
N LEU A 499 -37.62 -16.77 12.41
CA LEU A 499 -36.74 -16.91 13.56
C LEU A 499 -37.43 -17.81 14.60
N ALA A 500 -37.11 -19.10 14.59
CA ALA A 500 -37.65 -20.07 15.54
C ALA A 500 -37.01 -19.88 16.95
N PRO A 501 -37.57 -20.50 17.99
CA PRO A 501 -36.99 -20.47 19.33
C PRO A 501 -35.55 -20.99 19.36
N GLY A 502 -34.63 -20.19 19.89
CA GLY A 502 -33.19 -20.50 19.91
C GLY A 502 -32.43 -20.16 18.62
N ASP A 503 -33.13 -19.83 17.52
CA ASP A 503 -32.46 -19.42 16.28
C ASP A 503 -31.73 -18.08 16.45
N THR A 504 -30.74 -17.87 15.59
CA THR A 504 -30.00 -16.61 15.44
C THR A 504 -30.03 -16.18 13.98
N GLN A 505 -30.28 -14.89 13.75
CA GLN A 505 -30.13 -14.24 12.45
C GLN A 505 -29.13 -13.09 12.57
N GLU A 506 -28.46 -12.77 11.47
CA GLU A 506 -27.44 -11.72 11.41
C GLU A 506 -27.77 -10.72 10.29
N VAL A 507 -27.45 -9.46 10.54
CA VAL A 507 -27.61 -8.34 9.60
C VAL A 507 -26.34 -7.50 9.66
N THR A 508 -25.72 -7.22 8.52
CA THR A 508 -24.60 -6.30 8.35
C THR A 508 -25.04 -5.10 7.52
N VAL A 509 -24.80 -3.91 8.08
CA VAL A 509 -25.16 -2.61 7.49
C VAL A 509 -23.89 -1.80 7.29
N GLY A 510 -23.70 -1.27 6.09
CA GLY A 510 -22.73 -0.19 5.82
C GLY A 510 -23.40 1.16 6.08
N VAL A 511 -22.76 2.04 6.83
CA VAL A 511 -23.20 3.44 7.00
C VAL A 511 -22.21 4.32 6.26
N VAL A 512 -22.67 4.96 5.18
CA VAL A 512 -21.85 5.57 4.14
C VAL A 512 -22.22 7.05 4.00
N VAL A 513 -21.20 7.91 3.92
CA VAL A 513 -21.39 9.34 3.61
C VAL A 513 -20.54 9.75 2.40
N GLY A 514 -20.97 10.80 1.72
CA GLY A 514 -20.27 11.39 0.59
C GLY A 514 -20.31 12.91 0.61
N LEU A 515 -19.18 13.55 0.31
CA LEU A 515 -19.06 15.00 0.16
C LEU A 515 -18.57 15.32 -1.26
N GLY A 516 -19.47 15.83 -2.09
CA GLY A 516 -19.18 16.30 -3.44
C GLY A 516 -18.80 17.79 -3.46
N SER A 517 -18.91 18.41 -4.63
CA SER A 517 -18.81 19.86 -4.81
C SER A 517 -20.13 20.59 -4.53
N ASP A 518 -21.24 19.86 -4.54
CA ASP A 518 -22.59 20.33 -4.25
C ASP A 518 -23.47 19.18 -3.72
N ARG A 519 -24.71 19.49 -3.31
CA ARG A 519 -25.68 18.53 -2.75
C ARG A 519 -26.00 17.33 -3.65
N ILE A 520 -25.91 17.46 -4.98
CA ILE A 520 -26.31 16.42 -5.94
C ILE A 520 -25.13 15.49 -6.19
N SER A 521 -23.96 16.08 -6.43
CA SER A 521 -22.71 15.34 -6.60
C SER A 521 -22.27 14.65 -5.31
N SER A 522 -22.65 15.14 -4.12
CA SER A 522 -22.55 14.40 -2.85
C SER A 522 -23.24 13.03 -2.88
N VAL A 523 -24.40 12.89 -3.55
CA VAL A 523 -25.06 11.59 -3.74
C VAL A 523 -24.22 10.67 -4.63
N ALA A 524 -23.58 11.21 -5.68
CA ALA A 524 -22.66 10.44 -6.52
C ALA A 524 -21.42 9.97 -5.75
N VAL A 525 -20.89 10.79 -4.83
CA VAL A 525 -19.79 10.40 -3.92
C VAL A 525 -20.25 9.31 -2.93
N LEU A 526 -21.47 9.41 -2.39
CA LEU A 526 -22.02 8.37 -1.50
C LEU A 526 -22.12 7.03 -2.24
N LYS A 527 -22.76 7.01 -3.43
CA LYS A 527 -22.86 5.81 -4.29
C LYS A 527 -21.50 5.29 -4.79
N PHE A 528 -20.45 6.13 -4.75
CA PHE A 528 -19.08 5.72 -5.03
C PHE A 528 -18.44 5.04 -3.81
N ASN A 529 -18.51 5.65 -2.63
CA ASN A 529 -17.98 5.10 -1.39
C ASN A 529 -18.67 3.77 -1.01
N ASP A 530 -19.96 3.64 -1.30
CA ASP A 530 -20.77 2.44 -1.11
C ASP A 530 -20.20 1.21 -1.85
N ARG A 531 -19.69 1.38 -3.08
CA ARG A 531 -19.03 0.27 -3.81
C ARG A 531 -17.81 -0.29 -3.07
N PHE A 532 -17.10 0.53 -2.29
CA PHE A 532 -16.00 0.07 -1.45
C PHE A 532 -16.52 -0.71 -0.23
N ALA A 533 -17.69 -0.34 0.32
CA ALA A 533 -18.35 -1.12 1.37
C ALA A 533 -18.75 -2.51 0.85
N GLN A 534 -19.41 -2.58 -0.31
CA GLN A 534 -19.80 -3.85 -0.93
C GLN A 534 -18.58 -4.72 -1.30
N ASN A 535 -17.57 -4.15 -1.98
CA ASN A 535 -16.33 -4.89 -2.29
C ASN A 535 -15.62 -5.41 -1.03
N THR A 536 -15.59 -4.63 0.04
CA THR A 536 -15.01 -5.03 1.33
C THR A 536 -15.81 -6.17 1.98
N PHE A 537 -17.14 -6.12 1.89
CA PHE A 537 -18.02 -7.16 2.39
C PHE A 537 -17.88 -8.47 1.58
N ASP A 538 -17.88 -8.38 0.25
CA ASP A 538 -17.75 -9.54 -0.66
C ASP A 538 -16.39 -10.23 -0.50
N ALA A 539 -15.34 -9.48 -0.18
CA ALA A 539 -14.02 -10.00 0.20
C ALA A 539 -13.98 -10.60 1.63
N LEU A 540 -15.13 -10.82 2.28
CA LEU A 540 -15.25 -11.19 3.70
C LEU A 540 -14.37 -10.32 4.61
N PHE A 541 -14.35 -9.01 4.40
CA PHE A 541 -13.54 -8.04 5.15
C PHE A 541 -12.02 -8.32 5.14
N ALA A 542 -11.49 -8.98 4.10
CA ALA A 542 -10.06 -9.05 3.81
C ALA A 542 -9.52 -7.70 3.32
N VAL A 543 -9.53 -6.69 4.18
CA VAL A 543 -9.08 -5.33 3.88
C VAL A 543 -7.56 -5.31 3.78
N THR A 544 -7.01 -5.37 2.57
CA THR A 544 -5.56 -5.26 2.36
C THR A 544 -5.05 -3.93 2.92
N LYS A 545 -4.12 -4.02 3.87
CA LYS A 545 -3.44 -2.87 4.44
C LYS A 545 -2.48 -2.26 3.41
N PRO A 546 -2.33 -0.92 3.37
CA PRO A 546 -1.23 -0.32 2.63
C PRO A 546 0.13 -0.85 3.08
N PRO A 547 1.17 -0.75 2.24
CA PRO A 547 2.53 -1.05 2.65
C PRO A 547 2.90 -0.30 3.94
N VAL A 548 3.74 -0.89 4.79
CA VAL A 548 4.28 -0.17 5.96
C VAL A 548 5.21 0.95 5.49
N ALA A 549 5.24 2.07 6.20
CA ALA A 549 6.10 3.19 5.84
C ALA A 549 7.60 2.78 5.82
N PRO A 550 8.39 3.24 4.83
CA PRO A 550 9.85 3.02 4.79
C PRO A 550 10.58 3.54 6.03
N ASP A 551 11.63 2.84 6.47
CA ASP A 551 12.54 3.27 7.54
C ASP A 551 13.63 4.16 6.93
N VAL A 552 13.35 5.46 6.80
CA VAL A 552 14.22 6.43 6.12
C VAL A 552 15.28 6.96 7.08
N LYS A 553 16.54 6.70 6.74
CA LYS A 553 17.73 7.31 7.36
C LYS A 553 18.25 8.46 6.51
N ILE A 554 18.85 9.43 7.18
CA ILE A 554 19.22 10.73 6.60
C ILE A 554 20.73 10.95 6.75
N ALA A 555 21.34 11.51 5.71
CA ALA A 555 22.68 12.10 5.75
C ALA A 555 22.60 13.58 5.35
N GLU A 556 22.79 14.47 6.32
CA GLU A 556 22.83 15.92 6.11
C GLU A 556 24.25 16.35 5.73
N LEU A 557 24.41 16.94 4.55
CA LEU A 557 25.69 17.29 3.95
C LEU A 557 25.66 18.74 3.42
N ASP A 558 26.80 19.23 2.94
CA ASP A 558 26.92 20.59 2.40
C ASP A 558 26.05 20.77 1.15
N GLY A 559 25.05 21.65 1.23
CA GLY A 559 24.11 21.96 0.15
C GLY A 559 23.17 20.82 -0.28
N GLN A 560 23.22 19.65 0.37
CA GLN A 560 22.49 18.46 -0.03
C GLN A 560 22.10 17.56 1.16
N VAL A 561 21.05 16.76 0.98
CA VAL A 561 20.62 15.72 1.92
C VAL A 561 20.47 14.42 1.16
N VAL A 562 20.96 13.31 1.72
CA VAL A 562 20.73 11.97 1.18
C VAL A 562 19.74 11.24 2.07
N LEU A 563 18.71 10.67 1.44
CA LEU A 563 17.73 9.78 2.07
C LEU A 563 18.07 8.35 1.64
N GLU A 564 18.08 7.40 2.57
CA GLU A 564 18.16 5.97 2.25
C GLU A 564 17.21 5.17 3.13
N TRP A 565 16.56 4.16 2.56
CA TRP A 565 15.60 3.30 3.24
C TRP A 565 15.84 1.81 2.94
N GLY A 566 17.05 1.49 2.49
CA GLY A 566 17.43 0.14 2.09
C GLY A 566 18.21 -0.61 3.16
N SER A 567 18.86 0.08 4.11
CA SER A 567 19.77 -0.57 5.06
C SER A 567 19.06 -1.41 6.14
N ASN A 568 17.75 -1.19 6.35
CA ASN A 568 16.92 -2.03 7.20
C ASN A 568 16.29 -3.17 6.35
N LEU A 569 17.05 -4.23 6.14
CA LEU A 569 16.64 -5.35 5.28
C LEU A 569 15.31 -6.02 5.72
N GLN A 570 15.01 -6.04 7.02
CA GLN A 570 13.72 -6.55 7.50
C GLN A 570 12.56 -5.62 7.10
N ARG A 571 12.71 -4.30 7.27
CA ARG A 571 11.70 -3.33 6.81
C ARG A 571 11.50 -3.38 5.29
N VAL A 572 12.58 -3.54 4.52
CA VAL A 572 12.49 -3.75 3.06
C VAL A 572 11.70 -5.01 2.75
N SER A 573 12.01 -6.15 3.39
CA SER A 573 11.25 -7.40 3.21
C SER A 573 9.77 -7.25 3.57
N ASP A 574 9.47 -6.57 4.68
CA ASP A 574 8.11 -6.34 5.16
C ASP A 574 7.28 -5.46 4.20
N ILE A 575 7.93 -4.58 3.44
CA ILE A 575 7.30 -3.75 2.40
C ILE A 575 7.15 -4.54 1.09
N GLU A 576 8.23 -5.12 0.60
CA GLU A 576 8.31 -5.65 -0.76
C GLU A 576 7.69 -7.06 -0.90
N THR A 577 7.55 -7.81 0.20
CA THR A 577 7.10 -9.22 0.17
C THR A 577 5.78 -9.49 0.87
N ARG A 578 5.40 -8.76 1.93
CA ARG A 578 4.20 -9.11 2.74
C ARG A 578 2.87 -8.57 2.19
N VAL A 579 2.88 -7.51 1.38
CA VAL A 579 1.65 -6.80 0.98
C VAL A 579 0.69 -7.67 0.13
N GLY A 580 1.19 -8.74 -0.50
CA GLY A 580 0.43 -9.57 -1.43
C GLY A 580 -0.04 -10.94 -0.91
N ASN A 581 -0.12 -11.19 0.41
CA ASN A 581 -0.52 -12.51 0.91
C ASN A 581 -1.45 -12.48 2.14
N PRO A 582 -2.71 -12.98 2.06
CA PRO A 582 -3.40 -13.51 0.89
C PRO A 582 -4.29 -12.44 0.23
N GLY A 583 -3.87 -11.85 -0.90
CA GLY A 583 -4.84 -11.14 -1.74
C GLY A 583 -4.33 -10.03 -2.64
N ALA A 584 -5.17 -9.78 -3.66
CA ALA A 584 -5.43 -8.58 -4.45
C ALA A 584 -4.33 -7.58 -4.86
N TYR A 585 -3.24 -7.37 -4.15
CA TYR A 585 -2.22 -6.36 -4.46
C TYR A 585 -0.81 -6.94 -4.54
N LYS A 586 0.09 -6.24 -5.23
CA LYS A 586 1.54 -6.49 -5.20
C LYS A 586 2.27 -5.18 -4.95
N PHE A 587 3.38 -5.24 -4.22
CA PHE A 587 4.31 -4.13 -4.12
C PHE A 587 4.79 -3.75 -5.53
N GLU A 588 4.78 -2.45 -5.81
CA GLU A 588 5.15 -1.92 -7.13
C GLU A 588 6.33 -0.94 -7.02
N GLY A 589 6.39 -0.11 -5.97
CA GLY A 589 7.49 0.85 -5.84
C GLY A 589 7.47 1.78 -4.63
N TYR A 590 8.34 2.79 -4.70
CA TYR A 590 8.48 3.87 -3.72
C TYR A 590 8.22 5.24 -4.37
N ASN A 591 7.63 6.17 -3.64
CA ASN A 591 7.54 7.59 -4.03
C ASN A 591 8.34 8.45 -3.03
N VAL A 592 9.03 9.48 -3.51
CA VAL A 592 9.79 10.45 -2.70
C VAL A 592 9.12 11.82 -2.78
N TYR A 593 8.93 12.50 -1.64
CA TYR A 593 8.21 13.78 -1.57
C TYR A 593 8.99 14.85 -0.80
N GLN A 594 8.82 16.12 -1.21
CA GLN A 594 9.11 17.30 -0.38
C GLN A 594 7.80 17.97 0.04
N PHE A 595 7.73 18.44 1.29
CA PHE A 595 6.58 19.12 1.89
C PHE A 595 6.90 20.60 2.20
N PRO A 596 5.92 21.51 2.15
CA PRO A 596 6.09 22.90 2.57
C PRO A 596 6.41 23.06 4.06
N THR A 597 5.74 22.28 4.92
CA THR A 597 5.88 22.31 6.39
C THR A 597 5.76 20.90 6.98
N ALA A 598 6.20 20.70 8.23
CA ALA A 598 6.08 19.41 8.94
C ALA A 598 4.63 18.91 9.10
N GLY A 599 3.65 19.81 9.13
CA GLY A 599 2.22 19.48 9.26
C GLY A 599 1.45 19.47 7.94
N SER A 600 2.14 19.55 6.80
CA SER A 600 1.52 19.51 5.47
C SER A 600 1.05 18.11 5.10
N SER A 601 -0.02 18.00 4.30
CA SER A 601 -0.52 16.72 3.80
C SER A 601 0.15 16.31 2.47
N LEU A 602 -0.10 15.09 1.99
CA LEU A 602 0.32 14.69 0.62
C LEU A 602 -0.27 15.58 -0.48
N LYS A 603 -1.41 16.26 -0.24
CA LYS A 603 -2.01 17.18 -1.23
C LYS A 603 -1.18 18.45 -1.43
N ASP A 604 -0.41 18.83 -0.42
CA ASP A 604 0.46 20.01 -0.41
C ASP A 604 1.90 19.65 -0.80
N ALA A 605 2.21 18.36 -0.92
CA ALA A 605 3.54 17.83 -1.18
C ALA A 605 3.85 17.79 -2.68
N LYS A 606 5.14 17.91 -3.02
CA LYS A 606 5.65 17.74 -4.37
C LYS A 606 6.39 16.41 -4.48
N ARG A 607 5.88 15.49 -5.31
CA ARG A 607 6.57 14.24 -5.64
C ARG A 607 7.83 14.56 -6.45
N LEU A 608 8.98 14.07 -5.98
CA LEU A 608 10.30 14.32 -6.54
C LEU A 608 10.74 13.20 -7.47
N ALA A 609 10.45 11.96 -7.08
CA ALA A 609 10.80 10.75 -7.80
C ALA A 609 9.81 9.63 -7.47
N THR A 610 9.70 8.68 -8.39
CA THR A 610 9.07 7.39 -8.22
C THR A 610 10.10 6.34 -8.64
N PHE A 611 10.21 5.26 -7.88
CA PHE A 611 11.10 4.13 -8.15
C PHE A 611 10.31 2.85 -8.11
N ASP A 612 10.06 2.27 -9.28
CA ASP A 612 9.04 1.25 -9.48
C ASP A 612 9.55 0.07 -10.32
N LEU A 613 8.90 -1.08 -10.15
CA LEU A 613 9.17 -2.26 -10.96
C LEU A 613 8.93 -1.97 -12.45
N PRO A 614 9.69 -2.61 -13.37
CA PRO A 614 9.48 -2.42 -14.80
C PRO A 614 8.27 -3.25 -15.28
N THR A 615 7.07 -2.80 -14.90
CA THR A 615 5.80 -3.49 -15.07
C THR A 615 4.75 -2.57 -15.69
N ASP A 616 3.80 -3.15 -16.44
CA ASP A 616 2.73 -2.39 -17.10
C ASP A 616 1.36 -2.67 -16.48
N PRO A 617 0.47 -1.66 -16.39
CA PRO A 617 0.63 -0.31 -16.93
C PRO A 617 1.42 0.64 -16.00
N ALA A 618 2.44 1.32 -16.54
CA ALA A 618 3.21 2.31 -15.78
C ALA A 618 2.35 3.44 -15.16
N VAL A 619 1.23 3.82 -15.77
CA VAL A 619 0.26 4.75 -15.16
C VAL A 619 -0.97 3.98 -14.71
N VAL A 620 -1.18 3.93 -13.39
CA VAL A 620 -2.35 3.28 -12.80
C VAL A 620 -3.49 4.29 -12.72
N LEU A 621 -4.59 3.97 -13.40
CA LEU A 621 -5.84 4.70 -13.33
C LEU A 621 -6.72 4.12 -12.22
N ASP A 622 -7.46 4.98 -11.53
CA ASP A 622 -8.49 4.58 -10.57
C ASP A 622 -9.74 5.43 -10.79
N GLU A 623 -10.89 4.93 -10.35
CA GLU A 623 -12.09 5.76 -10.28
C GLU A 623 -11.93 6.82 -9.19
N GLN A 624 -12.05 8.09 -9.56
CA GLN A 624 -11.91 9.23 -8.65
C GLN A 624 -13.04 10.23 -8.91
N PHE A 625 -13.69 10.68 -7.85
CA PHE A 625 -14.67 11.77 -7.97
C PHE A 625 -13.97 13.08 -8.37
N ASP A 626 -14.51 13.74 -9.37
CA ASP A 626 -14.05 15.03 -9.87
C ASP A 626 -14.97 16.16 -9.42
N ALA A 627 -14.54 16.92 -8.42
CA ALA A 627 -15.29 18.05 -7.88
C ALA A 627 -15.56 19.19 -8.89
N ASN A 628 -14.86 19.25 -10.03
CA ASN A 628 -15.10 20.27 -11.04
C ASN A 628 -16.27 19.91 -11.96
N SER A 629 -16.42 18.64 -12.32
CA SER A 629 -17.51 18.13 -13.18
C SER A 629 -18.67 17.50 -12.40
N GLY A 630 -18.48 17.18 -11.12
CA GLY A 630 -19.46 16.46 -10.30
C GLY A 630 -19.59 14.97 -10.66
N LEU A 631 -18.65 14.41 -11.42
CA LEU A 631 -18.69 13.04 -11.95
C LEU A 631 -17.58 12.16 -11.38
N VAL A 632 -17.80 10.84 -11.35
CA VAL A 632 -16.72 9.87 -11.15
C VAL A 632 -16.00 9.66 -12.48
N LEU A 633 -14.69 9.90 -12.50
CA LEU A 633 -13.84 9.79 -13.69
C LEU A 633 -12.65 8.86 -13.40
N PHE A 634 -12.20 8.12 -14.40
CA PHE A 634 -10.91 7.43 -14.31
C PHE A 634 -9.77 8.46 -14.36
N LYS A 635 -9.03 8.59 -13.27
CA LYS A 635 -7.88 9.49 -13.15
C LYS A 635 -6.60 8.71 -12.84
N PRO A 636 -5.43 9.16 -13.32
CA PRO A 636 -4.14 8.68 -12.83
C PRO A 636 -4.04 8.90 -11.31
N VAL A 637 -3.95 7.82 -10.54
CA VAL A 637 -3.65 7.88 -9.10
C VAL A 637 -2.18 7.64 -8.80
N GLN A 638 -1.50 6.89 -9.67
CA GLN A 638 -0.08 6.60 -9.55
C GLN A 638 0.60 6.69 -10.91
N PHE A 639 1.81 7.23 -10.90
CA PHE A 639 2.62 7.46 -12.09
C PHE A 639 3.96 6.76 -11.87
N GLY A 640 4.02 5.51 -12.31
CA GLY A 640 5.26 4.77 -12.48
C GLY A 640 6.12 5.35 -13.61
N THR A 641 7.38 4.91 -13.59
CA THR A 641 8.43 5.28 -14.54
C THR A 641 9.12 4.04 -15.13
N ASN A 642 8.79 2.85 -14.62
CA ASN A 642 9.44 1.57 -14.91
C ASN A 642 10.98 1.62 -14.72
N SER A 643 11.45 2.45 -13.77
CA SER A 643 12.89 2.73 -13.59
C SER A 643 13.68 1.58 -12.95
N GLY A 644 12.98 0.60 -12.36
CA GLY A 644 13.51 -0.29 -11.35
C GLY A 644 13.53 0.34 -9.96
N ILE A 645 13.56 -0.52 -8.93
CA ILE A 645 13.60 -0.11 -7.52
C ILE A 645 14.96 0.49 -7.17
N THR A 646 14.93 1.70 -6.62
CA THR A 646 16.07 2.35 -5.93
C THR A 646 15.66 2.65 -4.51
N ARG A 647 16.58 2.47 -3.54
CA ARG A 647 16.29 2.62 -2.08
C ARG A 647 17.05 3.79 -1.43
N TYR A 648 17.42 4.78 -2.26
CA TYR A 648 18.03 6.03 -1.82
C TYR A 648 17.68 7.18 -2.79
N PHE A 649 17.76 8.41 -2.30
CA PHE A 649 17.54 9.63 -3.10
C PHE A 649 18.44 10.77 -2.60
N LYS A 650 19.00 11.55 -3.53
CA LYS A 650 19.78 12.74 -3.21
C LYS A 650 18.94 13.99 -3.47
N LEU A 651 18.68 14.77 -2.42
CA LEU A 651 18.05 16.07 -2.49
C LEU A 651 19.14 17.16 -2.46
N ASP A 652 19.32 17.90 -3.55
CA ASP A 652 20.22 19.06 -3.65
C ASP A 652 19.53 20.33 -4.15
N LYS A 653 18.23 20.26 -4.44
CA LYS A 653 17.37 21.35 -4.92
C LYS A 653 16.18 21.54 -3.98
N ASP A 654 15.74 22.78 -3.74
CA ASP A 654 14.43 23.05 -3.13
C ASP A 654 13.36 23.02 -4.22
N TYR A 655 12.57 21.95 -4.26
CA TYR A 655 11.51 21.78 -5.26
C TYR A 655 10.23 22.55 -4.89
N ILE A 656 10.01 22.88 -3.61
CA ILE A 656 8.84 23.65 -3.16
C ILE A 656 9.00 25.13 -3.51
N ARG A 657 10.18 25.72 -3.27
CA ARG A 657 10.49 27.13 -3.63
C ARG A 657 11.11 27.28 -5.02
N ASP A 658 11.32 26.18 -5.72
CA ASP A 658 11.99 26.06 -7.03
C ASP A 658 13.41 26.69 -7.09
N LEU A 659 14.15 26.63 -5.98
CA LEU A 659 15.51 27.18 -5.89
C LEU A 659 16.54 26.11 -6.28
N PRO A 660 17.56 26.42 -7.11
CA PRO A 660 18.50 25.45 -7.68
C PRO A 660 19.54 24.89 -6.69
N ARG A 661 19.34 25.09 -5.38
CA ARG A 661 20.20 24.64 -4.28
C ARG A 661 19.41 24.54 -2.99
N LEU A 662 19.86 23.70 -2.05
CA LEU A 662 19.49 23.85 -0.64
C LEU A 662 20.43 24.83 0.07
N TYR A 663 19.96 25.45 1.16
CA TYR A 663 20.76 26.31 2.02
C TYR A 663 21.09 25.58 3.33
N ASN A 664 22.36 25.63 3.74
CA ASN A 664 22.78 25.04 5.01
C ASN A 664 22.12 25.75 6.20
N GLY A 665 21.63 24.98 7.16
CA GLY A 665 20.94 25.49 8.35
C GLY A 665 19.45 25.79 8.17
N GLN A 666 18.92 25.69 6.95
CA GLN A 666 17.49 25.80 6.67
C GLN A 666 16.79 24.45 6.81
N ASP A 667 15.59 24.45 7.39
CA ASP A 667 14.75 23.26 7.53
C ASP A 667 13.98 22.98 6.23
N TYR A 668 14.06 21.73 5.77
CA TYR A 668 13.27 21.16 4.68
C TYR A 668 12.50 19.94 5.20
N TYR A 669 11.35 19.64 4.61
CA TYR A 669 10.50 18.55 5.05
C TYR A 669 10.35 17.53 3.93
N VAL A 670 10.60 16.26 4.21
CA VAL A 670 10.62 15.18 3.21
C VAL A 670 9.99 13.91 3.77
N ALA A 671 9.46 13.06 2.88
CA ALA A 671 9.09 11.70 3.23
C ALA A 671 9.34 10.76 2.05
N VAL A 672 9.42 9.47 2.36
CA VAL A 672 9.37 8.39 1.36
C VAL A 672 8.18 7.51 1.73
N THR A 673 7.40 7.10 0.74
CA THR A 673 6.29 6.15 0.88
C THR A 673 6.58 4.92 0.03
N ALA A 674 5.95 3.79 0.38
CA ALA A 674 5.88 2.60 -0.46
C ALA A 674 4.45 2.44 -0.98
N TYR A 675 4.29 1.93 -2.20
CA TYR A 675 2.99 1.68 -2.79
C TYR A 675 2.87 0.30 -3.45
N ALA A 676 1.62 -0.17 -3.54
CA ALA A 676 1.24 -1.44 -4.11
C ALA A 676 0.04 -1.26 -5.05
N VAL A 677 -0.01 -2.05 -6.12
CA VAL A 677 -1.00 -1.95 -7.20
C VAL A 677 -1.91 -3.18 -7.20
N ALA A 678 -3.19 -2.98 -7.50
CA ALA A 678 -4.17 -4.05 -7.58
C ALA A 678 -3.86 -5.00 -8.77
N THR A 679 -3.83 -6.29 -8.48
CA THR A 679 -3.65 -7.41 -9.42
C THR A 679 -4.94 -7.86 -10.10
N VAL A 680 -6.09 -7.40 -9.61
CA VAL A 680 -7.41 -7.69 -10.16
C VAL A 680 -7.95 -6.43 -10.85
N PRO A 681 -8.21 -6.44 -12.17
CA PRO A 681 -8.74 -5.27 -12.87
C PRO A 681 -10.08 -4.81 -12.27
N GLY A 682 -10.21 -3.50 -12.02
CA GLY A 682 -11.42 -2.89 -11.44
C GLY A 682 -11.57 -3.07 -9.93
N PHE A 683 -10.57 -3.63 -9.24
CA PHE A 683 -10.56 -3.67 -7.77
C PHE A 683 -10.21 -2.29 -7.20
N LEU A 684 -11.05 -1.78 -6.30
CA LEU A 684 -10.91 -0.42 -5.75
C LEU A 684 -10.46 -0.45 -4.27
N PRO A 685 -9.50 0.41 -3.86
CA PRO A 685 -8.74 1.35 -4.69
C PRO A 685 -7.71 0.62 -5.57
N SER A 686 -7.42 1.12 -6.76
CA SER A 686 -6.45 0.47 -7.66
C SER A 686 -5.00 0.54 -7.13
N VAL A 687 -4.72 1.42 -6.17
CA VAL A 687 -3.41 1.62 -5.52
C VAL A 687 -3.55 1.78 -4.01
N LEU A 688 -2.61 1.20 -3.26
CA LEU A 688 -2.41 1.43 -1.84
C LEU A 688 -1.05 2.09 -1.58
N GLU A 689 -1.02 3.28 -0.98
CA GLU A 689 0.22 3.98 -0.61
C GLU A 689 0.33 4.11 0.92
N SER A 690 1.53 3.88 1.47
CA SER A 690 1.82 4.01 2.89
C SER A 690 1.69 5.47 3.35
N SER A 691 1.12 5.73 4.53
CA SER A 691 1.12 7.08 5.13
C SER A 691 2.55 7.63 5.27
N PRO A 692 2.82 8.91 4.89
CA PRO A 692 4.16 9.47 4.94
C PRO A 692 4.60 9.77 6.38
N THR A 693 5.80 9.35 6.75
CA THR A 693 6.51 9.87 7.92
C THR A 693 7.29 11.11 7.49
N VAL A 694 6.77 12.31 7.79
CA VAL A 694 7.42 13.58 7.42
C VAL A 694 8.61 13.85 8.34
N LEU A 695 9.79 13.89 7.76
CA LEU A 695 11.06 14.13 8.44
C LEU A 695 11.55 15.56 8.15
N ALA A 696 11.96 16.27 9.19
CA ALA A 696 12.68 17.53 9.05
C ALA A 696 14.17 17.24 8.80
N VAL A 697 14.73 17.82 7.74
CA VAL A 697 16.14 17.68 7.35
C VAL A 697 16.77 19.04 7.14
N ARG A 698 18.02 19.19 7.58
CA ARG A 698 18.76 20.44 7.59
C ARG A 698 20.16 20.24 6.97
N PRO A 699 20.37 20.59 5.70
CA PRO A 699 21.70 20.54 5.06
C PRO A 699 22.74 21.28 5.90
N GLN A 700 23.96 20.76 5.95
CA GLN A 700 25.02 21.31 6.80
C GLN A 700 26.39 20.76 6.41
N VAL A 701 27.44 21.56 6.60
CA VAL A 701 28.81 21.03 6.66
C VAL A 701 28.93 20.19 7.93
N PRO A 702 29.31 18.91 7.89
CA PRO A 702 29.35 18.07 9.09
C PRO A 702 30.41 18.53 10.11
N PHE A 703 29.97 19.07 11.26
CA PHE A 703 30.87 19.64 12.25
C PHE A 703 31.92 18.63 12.76
N GLY A 704 33.19 19.02 12.73
CA GLY A 704 34.31 18.24 13.25
C GLY A 704 34.72 17.04 12.39
N LYS A 705 34.14 16.87 11.20
CA LYS A 705 34.38 15.72 10.32
C LYS A 705 34.91 16.15 8.96
N VAL A 706 35.93 15.45 8.48
CA VAL A 706 36.42 15.55 7.10
C VAL A 706 36.03 14.28 6.34
N LEU A 707 35.37 14.46 5.20
CA LEU A 707 34.95 13.38 4.31
C LEU A 707 35.98 13.22 3.18
N SER A 708 36.49 12.01 3.00
CA SER A 708 37.40 11.65 1.90
C SER A 708 36.67 11.09 0.67
N ILE A 709 35.34 10.95 0.77
CA ILE A 709 34.43 10.42 -0.24
C ILE A 709 33.11 11.20 -0.20
N GLY A 710 32.53 11.46 -1.37
CA GLY A 710 31.23 12.09 -1.55
C GLY A 710 30.09 11.08 -1.75
N SER A 711 28.84 11.55 -1.66
CA SER A 711 27.69 10.74 -2.11
C SER A 711 27.68 10.65 -3.63
N GLY A 712 27.52 9.44 -4.16
CA GLY A 712 27.65 9.10 -5.58
C GLY A 712 29.00 8.51 -5.99
N ASP A 713 30.04 8.63 -5.15
CA ASP A 713 31.37 8.09 -5.47
C ASP A 713 31.36 6.56 -5.55
N THR A 714 32.07 6.00 -6.53
CA THR A 714 32.32 4.54 -6.58
C THR A 714 33.68 4.23 -5.97
N LEU A 715 33.69 3.39 -4.94
CA LEU A 715 34.92 2.99 -4.26
C LEU A 715 35.78 2.08 -5.14
N LYS A 716 37.11 2.23 -5.02
CA LYS A 716 38.07 1.34 -5.66
C LYS A 716 38.04 -0.04 -4.99
N PHE A 717 38.16 -1.08 -5.80
CA PHE A 717 38.28 -2.47 -5.34
C PHE A 717 39.56 -3.11 -5.87
N THR A 718 39.94 -4.23 -5.26
CA THR A 718 40.93 -5.18 -5.78
C THR A 718 40.23 -6.47 -6.16
N LYS A 719 40.66 -7.14 -7.24
CA LYS A 719 40.13 -8.42 -7.71
C LYS A 719 41.24 -9.48 -7.67
N VAL A 720 40.91 -10.65 -7.15
CA VAL A 720 41.69 -11.90 -7.26
C VAL A 720 40.90 -12.85 -8.17
N GLY A 721 41.61 -13.65 -8.97
CA GLY A 721 41.03 -14.55 -9.97
C GLY A 721 40.96 -13.95 -11.38
N THR A 722 40.65 -14.79 -12.37
CA THR A 722 40.66 -14.46 -13.82
C THR A 722 39.32 -13.95 -14.36
N SER A 723 38.27 -13.90 -13.54
CA SER A 723 36.95 -13.43 -13.94
C SER A 723 36.97 -12.02 -14.53
N ASP A 724 36.15 -11.76 -15.55
CA ASP A 724 35.89 -10.44 -16.12
C ASP A 724 34.92 -9.59 -15.29
N GLY A 725 34.29 -10.18 -14.26
CA GLY A 725 33.34 -9.48 -13.39
C GLY A 725 33.92 -8.27 -12.65
N VAL A 726 33.01 -7.41 -12.18
CA VAL A 726 33.31 -6.18 -11.44
C VAL A 726 32.36 -5.99 -10.26
N VAL A 727 32.78 -5.19 -9.28
CA VAL A 727 31.90 -4.70 -8.22
C VAL A 727 31.89 -3.18 -8.25
N ARG A 728 30.74 -2.57 -7.92
CA ARG A 728 30.60 -1.12 -7.77
C ARG A 728 30.04 -0.82 -6.39
N PRO A 729 30.90 -0.62 -5.38
CA PRO A 729 30.49 -0.13 -4.07
C PRO A 729 30.26 1.38 -4.20
N ILE A 730 29.01 1.80 -4.34
CA ILE A 730 28.61 3.20 -4.52
C ILE A 730 28.31 3.80 -3.15
N VAL A 731 28.94 4.92 -2.82
CA VAL A 731 28.74 5.65 -1.57
C VAL A 731 27.40 6.37 -1.62
N VAL A 732 26.45 5.99 -0.77
CA VAL A 732 25.19 6.72 -0.58
C VAL A 732 25.34 7.68 0.58
N ASN A 733 25.72 7.17 1.76
CA ASN A 733 25.90 7.94 2.98
C ASN A 733 27.39 7.97 3.40
N PRO A 734 28.16 9.01 3.02
CA PRO A 734 29.58 9.11 3.40
C PRO A 734 29.80 9.31 4.91
N LEU A 735 28.78 9.74 5.68
CA LEU A 735 28.87 9.86 7.14
C LEU A 735 28.79 8.52 7.87
N ALA A 736 28.32 7.46 7.20
CA ALA A 736 28.17 6.12 7.77
C ALA A 736 29.39 5.20 7.54
N GLY A 737 30.43 5.68 6.84
CA GLY A 737 31.61 4.90 6.50
C GLY A 737 32.33 4.35 7.74
N THR A 738 32.72 3.06 7.71
CA THR A 738 33.17 2.35 8.93
C THR A 738 34.69 2.26 9.09
N GLY A 739 35.47 2.49 8.04
CA GLY A 739 36.91 2.20 7.99
C GLY A 739 37.23 0.73 7.69
N ASP A 740 36.22 -0.13 7.59
CA ASP A 740 36.41 -1.57 7.38
C ASP A 740 36.72 -1.93 5.92
N THR A 741 37.33 -3.10 5.75
CA THR A 741 37.45 -3.77 4.45
C THR A 741 36.37 -4.85 4.33
N TYR A 742 35.77 -4.92 3.15
CA TYR A 742 34.68 -5.82 2.80
C TYR A 742 35.11 -6.73 1.66
N GLU A 743 34.61 -7.96 1.67
CA GLU A 743 34.99 -9.03 0.75
C GLU A 743 33.75 -9.65 0.10
N VAL A 744 33.74 -9.71 -1.23
CA VAL A 744 32.74 -10.43 -2.02
C VAL A 744 33.36 -11.72 -2.53
N THR A 745 32.71 -12.84 -2.22
CA THR A 745 33.09 -14.20 -2.62
C THR A 745 31.93 -14.87 -3.36
N PHE A 746 32.23 -15.90 -4.16
CA PHE A 746 31.23 -16.61 -4.96
C PHE A 746 31.19 -18.10 -4.65
N GLN A 747 30.02 -18.70 -4.81
CA GLN A 747 29.78 -20.14 -4.64
C GLN A 747 28.89 -20.68 -5.78
N PRO A 748 29.03 -21.96 -6.19
CA PRO A 748 28.21 -22.53 -7.25
C PRO A 748 26.74 -22.62 -6.86
N ILE A 749 25.83 -22.50 -7.83
CA ILE A 749 24.41 -22.81 -7.67
C ILE A 749 24.16 -24.16 -8.37
N ALA A 750 23.55 -25.11 -7.67
CA ALA A 750 23.25 -26.44 -8.24
C ALA A 750 22.33 -26.32 -9.47
N GLY A 751 22.70 -26.99 -10.57
CA GLY A 751 21.95 -26.96 -11.83
C GLY A 751 22.03 -25.64 -12.61
N SER A 752 22.90 -24.69 -12.23
CA SER A 752 23.04 -23.40 -12.90
C SER A 752 24.47 -23.17 -13.42
N ALA A 753 24.59 -22.43 -14.52
CA ALA A 753 25.88 -21.94 -15.02
C ALA A 753 26.40 -20.72 -14.23
N ASN A 754 25.55 -20.10 -13.40
CA ASN A 754 25.86 -18.90 -12.62
C ASN A 754 26.25 -19.25 -11.18
N THR A 755 27.01 -18.36 -10.55
CA THR A 755 27.30 -18.39 -9.12
C THR A 755 26.31 -17.56 -8.31
N SER A 756 26.23 -17.81 -7.00
CA SER A 756 25.71 -16.84 -6.03
C SER A 756 26.87 -16.18 -5.30
N TRP A 757 26.65 -15.00 -4.71
CA TRP A 757 27.68 -14.25 -4.00
C TRP A 757 27.33 -13.97 -2.54
N THR A 758 28.38 -13.75 -1.76
CA THR A 758 28.36 -13.53 -0.31
C THR A 758 29.23 -12.33 0.01
N LEU A 759 28.69 -11.37 0.75
CA LEU A 759 29.40 -10.18 1.24
C LEU A 759 29.76 -10.36 2.71
N LYS A 760 31.04 -10.16 3.04
CA LYS A 760 31.57 -10.23 4.40
C LYS A 760 32.29 -8.93 4.78
N ASN A 761 32.01 -8.40 5.97
CA ASN A 761 32.89 -7.43 6.60
C ASN A 761 34.13 -8.19 7.11
N LYS A 762 35.26 -8.01 6.42
CA LYS A 762 36.50 -8.76 6.65
C LYS A 762 37.22 -8.29 7.91
N THR A 763 37.14 -7.00 8.24
CA THR A 763 37.69 -6.45 9.49
C THR A 763 36.98 -7.01 10.71
N LYS A 764 35.65 -7.10 10.69
CA LYS A 764 34.82 -7.60 11.81
C LYS A 764 34.58 -9.12 11.79
N ASN A 765 34.97 -9.80 10.71
CA ASN A 765 34.71 -11.22 10.46
C ASN A 765 33.20 -11.60 10.44
N THR A 766 32.33 -10.68 10.02
CA THR A 766 30.86 -10.88 9.99
C THR A 766 30.33 -10.97 8.55
N THR A 767 29.42 -11.91 8.29
CA THR A 767 28.72 -12.01 7.00
C THR A 767 27.52 -11.07 6.99
N LEU A 768 27.38 -10.26 5.94
CA LEU A 768 26.31 -9.26 5.79
C LEU A 768 25.22 -9.72 4.80
N LEU A 769 25.62 -10.33 3.68
CA LEU A 769 24.74 -10.92 2.68
C LEU A 769 25.29 -12.29 2.28
N SER A 770 24.42 -13.25 1.93
CA SER A 770 24.82 -14.61 1.58
C SER A 770 23.84 -15.21 0.57
N GLY A 771 24.37 -15.90 -0.45
CA GLY A 771 23.55 -16.58 -1.45
C GLY A 771 22.82 -15.65 -2.42
N GLU A 772 23.26 -14.40 -2.57
CA GLU A 772 22.66 -13.44 -3.50
C GLU A 772 22.91 -13.88 -4.96
N THR A 773 21.86 -13.88 -5.79
CA THR A 773 21.93 -14.40 -7.17
C THR A 773 21.98 -13.31 -8.23
N ASN A 774 21.60 -12.06 -7.91
CA ASN A 774 21.62 -10.97 -8.87
C ASN A 774 23.06 -10.60 -9.23
N GLN A 775 23.40 -10.73 -10.51
CA GLN A 775 24.68 -10.35 -11.09
C GLN A 775 24.53 -9.51 -12.38
N SER A 776 23.34 -8.95 -12.65
CA SER A 776 22.96 -8.32 -13.93
C SER A 776 23.52 -6.89 -14.12
N GLY A 777 23.81 -6.17 -13.03
CA GLY A 777 24.11 -4.74 -13.03
C GLY A 777 22.90 -3.80 -12.98
N ASP A 778 21.68 -4.33 -12.87
CA ASP A 778 20.43 -3.55 -12.76
C ASP A 778 20.33 -2.72 -11.45
N GLY A 779 19.17 -2.12 -11.19
CA GLY A 779 18.92 -1.33 -9.97
C GLY A 779 18.64 -2.18 -8.72
N ASN A 780 18.32 -3.47 -8.85
CA ASN A 780 17.79 -4.28 -7.76
C ASN A 780 18.90 -4.94 -6.91
N TYR A 781 19.69 -4.09 -6.27
CA TYR A 781 20.71 -4.47 -5.29
C TYR A 781 20.36 -3.94 -3.89
N LYS A 782 21.05 -4.46 -2.88
CA LYS A 782 20.80 -4.13 -1.47
C LYS A 782 21.75 -3.04 -0.97
N MET A 783 21.26 -2.22 -0.05
CA MET A 783 22.12 -1.37 0.78
C MET A 783 22.87 -2.24 1.80
N VAL A 784 24.12 -1.91 2.09
CA VAL A 784 24.99 -2.65 3.01
C VAL A 784 25.65 -1.72 4.02
N GLU A 785 26.36 -2.31 4.99
CA GLU A 785 27.09 -1.57 6.03
C GLU A 785 28.04 -0.51 5.42
N GLY A 786 28.26 0.59 6.13
CA GLY A 786 29.08 1.70 5.65
C GLY A 786 28.34 2.72 4.78
N GLY A 787 27.03 2.60 4.62
CA GLY A 787 26.24 3.50 3.76
C GLY A 787 26.46 3.26 2.27
N ILE A 788 26.73 2.00 1.90
CA ILE A 788 27.11 1.60 0.54
C ILE A 788 25.95 0.92 -0.17
N PHE A 789 25.74 1.25 -1.44
CA PHE A 789 24.94 0.51 -2.39
C PHE A 789 25.88 -0.36 -3.24
N LEU A 790 25.86 -1.68 -3.05
CA LEU A 790 26.82 -2.59 -3.68
C LEU A 790 26.21 -3.27 -4.90
N LYS A 791 26.66 -2.91 -6.10
CA LYS A 791 26.45 -3.74 -7.29
C LYS A 791 27.54 -4.79 -7.43
N VAL A 792 27.13 -6.00 -7.81
CA VAL A 792 28.02 -7.10 -8.21
C VAL A 792 27.62 -7.49 -9.63
N GLU A 793 28.53 -7.32 -10.59
CA GLU A 793 28.27 -7.52 -12.02
C GLU A 793 29.09 -8.72 -12.52
N GLY A 794 28.39 -9.75 -13.01
CA GLY A 794 28.97 -10.91 -13.67
C GLY A 794 28.94 -10.72 -15.18
N PRO A 795 30.00 -11.10 -15.92
CA PRO A 795 29.97 -11.05 -17.37
C PRO A 795 29.00 -12.13 -17.90
N PRO A 796 28.28 -11.88 -19.00
CA PRO A 796 27.39 -12.88 -19.58
C PRO A 796 28.20 -14.09 -20.05
N PRO A 797 27.75 -15.34 -19.80
CA PRO A 797 28.52 -16.52 -20.13
C PRO A 797 28.56 -16.75 -21.65
N GLY A 798 29.73 -17.10 -22.19
CA GLY A 798 29.92 -17.36 -23.62
C GLY A 798 31.12 -16.61 -24.20
N MET A 799 31.00 -16.18 -25.46
CA MET A 799 32.00 -15.39 -26.15
C MET A 799 31.89 -13.91 -25.79
N LYS A 800 33.03 -13.27 -25.55
CA LYS A 800 33.18 -11.85 -25.20
C LYS A 800 33.36 -10.98 -26.44
N ASP A 801 34.33 -11.35 -27.27
CA ASP A 801 34.69 -10.66 -28.51
C ASP A 801 35.57 -11.58 -29.37
N TRP A 802 36.03 -11.11 -30.53
CA TRP A 802 37.00 -11.80 -31.39
C TRP A 802 38.04 -10.82 -31.94
N SER A 803 39.18 -11.34 -32.38
CA SER A 803 40.18 -10.55 -33.09
C SER A 803 40.90 -11.37 -34.18
N ILE A 804 41.74 -10.70 -34.95
CA ILE A 804 42.60 -11.28 -35.98
C ILE A 804 44.02 -10.89 -35.60
N PRO A 805 44.74 -11.72 -34.81
CA PRO A 805 46.08 -11.37 -34.34
C PRO A 805 47.11 -11.26 -35.48
N ASN A 806 46.90 -12.01 -36.57
CA ASN A 806 47.75 -12.01 -37.74
C ASN A 806 46.97 -12.37 -39.03
N GLY A 807 47.48 -11.94 -40.18
CA GLY A 807 46.92 -12.25 -41.49
C GLY A 807 45.59 -11.55 -41.82
N SER A 808 44.74 -12.22 -42.60
CA SER A 808 43.51 -11.67 -43.17
C SER A 808 42.23 -12.33 -42.63
N ARG A 809 41.15 -11.56 -42.50
CA ARG A 809 39.81 -12.07 -42.15
C ARG A 809 39.29 -13.04 -43.22
N ARG A 810 39.43 -14.35 -43.01
CA ARG A 810 38.91 -15.39 -43.91
C ARG A 810 37.45 -15.75 -43.67
N PHE A 811 36.98 -15.65 -42.42
CA PHE A 811 35.59 -15.95 -42.05
C PHE A 811 34.67 -14.73 -42.18
N THR A 812 33.38 -14.96 -42.44
CA THR A 812 32.29 -13.98 -42.43
C THR A 812 31.01 -14.63 -41.89
N TRP A 813 29.99 -13.82 -41.56
CA TRP A 813 28.69 -14.33 -41.12
C TRP A 813 28.04 -15.20 -42.21
N ALA A 814 27.08 -16.04 -41.85
CA ALA A 814 26.64 -17.16 -42.67
C ALA A 814 25.13 -17.21 -42.92
N ASP A 815 24.53 -16.04 -43.17
CA ASP A 815 23.13 -15.82 -43.60
C ASP A 815 22.13 -16.81 -42.96
N GLY A 816 22.24 -16.98 -41.63
CA GLY A 816 21.70 -18.12 -40.91
C GLY A 816 21.29 -17.74 -39.49
N TRP A 817 20.05 -18.09 -39.15
CA TRP A 817 19.40 -17.65 -37.91
C TRP A 817 19.60 -18.68 -36.78
N THR A 818 20.65 -18.48 -35.98
CA THR A 818 20.90 -19.25 -34.74
C THR A 818 20.85 -18.42 -33.46
N GLY A 819 21.01 -17.10 -33.54
CA GLY A 819 20.92 -16.20 -32.38
C GLY A 819 22.06 -16.37 -31.36
N PHE A 820 23.23 -16.84 -31.80
CA PHE A 820 24.41 -17.01 -30.94
C PHE A 820 25.24 -15.71 -30.81
N GLU A 821 26.47 -15.82 -30.29
CA GLU A 821 27.34 -14.68 -29.96
C GLU A 821 28.40 -14.37 -31.05
N GLY A 822 28.47 -13.11 -31.50
CA GLY A 822 29.49 -12.66 -32.46
C GLY A 822 29.23 -13.10 -33.91
N PHE A 823 29.87 -12.41 -34.87
CA PHE A 823 29.65 -12.63 -36.32
C PHE A 823 28.17 -12.61 -36.75
N GLU A 824 27.37 -11.68 -36.21
CA GLU A 824 25.91 -11.62 -36.46
C GLU A 824 25.15 -12.90 -36.03
N GLY A 825 25.74 -13.68 -35.11
CA GLY A 825 25.13 -14.81 -34.44
C GLY A 825 25.56 -16.20 -34.90
N THR A 826 26.76 -16.32 -35.48
CA THR A 826 27.27 -17.57 -36.08
C THR A 826 28.42 -18.25 -35.34
N ILE A 827 29.02 -17.60 -34.35
CA ILE A 827 29.90 -18.25 -33.36
C ILE A 827 29.04 -18.46 -32.11
N GLY A 828 29.30 -19.50 -31.30
CA GLY A 828 28.52 -19.62 -30.06
C GLY A 828 28.97 -20.65 -29.05
N TRP A 829 28.58 -20.41 -27.78
CA TRP A 829 28.80 -21.36 -26.68
C TRP A 829 27.53 -22.19 -26.41
N ASN A 830 27.46 -23.36 -27.04
CA ASN A 830 26.48 -24.41 -26.76
C ASN A 830 27.09 -25.78 -27.10
N GLU A 831 26.33 -26.85 -26.95
CA GLU A 831 26.65 -28.14 -27.57
C GLU A 831 25.47 -28.67 -28.37
N PRO A 832 25.67 -29.44 -29.46
CA PRO A 832 24.57 -29.69 -30.40
C PRO A 832 23.44 -30.52 -29.81
N ALA A 833 23.73 -31.34 -28.80
CA ALA A 833 22.74 -32.08 -28.04
C ALA A 833 21.84 -31.17 -27.16
N TYR A 834 22.34 -30.01 -26.70
CA TYR A 834 21.55 -29.04 -25.93
C TYR A 834 20.65 -28.19 -26.85
N TYR A 835 21.17 -27.77 -28.01
CA TYR A 835 20.46 -26.84 -28.91
C TYR A 835 19.59 -27.52 -29.99
N PHE A 836 19.98 -28.71 -30.47
CA PHE A 836 19.20 -29.49 -31.44
C PHE A 836 18.64 -30.81 -30.89
N GLY A 837 19.06 -31.23 -29.70
CA GLY A 837 18.90 -32.58 -29.18
C GLY A 837 18.02 -32.70 -27.95
N SER A 838 18.36 -33.65 -27.07
CA SER A 838 17.51 -34.08 -25.96
C SER A 838 18.13 -33.96 -24.57
N ILE A 839 19.29 -33.30 -24.41
CA ILE A 839 19.91 -33.13 -23.08
C ILE A 839 19.56 -31.75 -22.50
N PRO A 840 19.21 -31.66 -21.20
CA PRO A 840 18.74 -30.41 -20.60
C PRO A 840 19.86 -29.43 -20.20
N GLU A 841 21.13 -29.86 -20.25
CA GLU A 841 22.27 -29.06 -19.81
C GLU A 841 23.43 -29.12 -20.80
N LYS A 842 24.30 -28.10 -20.77
CA LYS A 842 25.58 -28.06 -21.49
C LYS A 842 26.66 -28.86 -20.75
N THR A 843 27.48 -29.59 -21.50
CA THR A 843 28.59 -30.44 -21.04
C THR A 843 29.79 -29.61 -20.61
N VAL A 844 30.16 -28.57 -21.37
CA VAL A 844 31.16 -27.58 -20.95
C VAL A 844 30.45 -26.40 -20.30
N LYS A 845 30.77 -26.13 -19.03
CA LYS A 845 30.19 -25.05 -18.24
C LYS A 845 30.88 -23.71 -18.54
N ALA A 846 30.23 -22.61 -18.22
CA ALA A 846 30.68 -21.25 -18.59
C ALA A 846 32.09 -20.91 -18.05
N HIS A 847 32.44 -21.43 -16.87
CA HIS A 847 33.74 -21.19 -16.23
C HIS A 847 34.89 -22.04 -16.82
N GLU A 848 34.59 -22.96 -17.74
CA GLU A 848 35.57 -23.80 -18.45
C GLU A 848 35.89 -23.26 -19.84
N LEU A 849 35.27 -22.13 -20.24
CA LEU A 849 35.55 -21.44 -21.50
C LEU A 849 36.91 -20.75 -21.47
N LYS A 850 37.54 -20.72 -22.64
CA LYS A 850 38.93 -20.32 -22.86
C LYS A 850 39.03 -19.43 -24.08
N ASN A 851 39.98 -18.51 -24.09
CA ASN A 851 40.43 -17.80 -25.27
C ASN A 851 41.07 -18.82 -26.23
N VAL A 852 40.52 -18.92 -27.45
CA VAL A 852 40.97 -19.90 -28.44
C VAL A 852 41.47 -19.23 -29.71
N LEU A 853 42.74 -19.45 -30.01
CA LEU A 853 43.36 -19.03 -31.26
C LEU A 853 43.21 -20.13 -32.32
N ILE A 854 42.47 -19.84 -33.38
CA ILE A 854 42.44 -20.63 -34.61
C ILE A 854 43.57 -20.15 -35.52
N LYS A 855 44.46 -21.06 -35.93
CA LYS A 855 45.49 -20.82 -36.94
C LYS A 855 45.16 -21.62 -38.19
N LEU A 856 45.09 -20.97 -39.35
CA LEU A 856 44.80 -21.66 -40.60
C LEU A 856 46.06 -22.29 -41.20
N ALA A 857 45.89 -23.40 -41.92
CA ALA A 857 46.92 -24.00 -42.77
C ALA A 857 46.86 -23.39 -44.18
N GLU A 858 47.90 -23.56 -44.99
CA GLU A 858 47.78 -23.20 -46.41
C GLU A 858 46.82 -24.15 -47.13
N ALA A 859 45.74 -23.60 -47.69
CA ALA A 859 44.71 -24.38 -48.38
C ALA A 859 44.07 -23.58 -49.51
N GLN A 860 44.09 -24.13 -50.72
CA GLN A 860 43.63 -23.44 -51.93
C GLN A 860 42.36 -24.08 -52.52
N SER A 861 41.45 -23.22 -52.99
CA SER A 861 40.27 -23.62 -53.76
C SER A 861 40.62 -23.93 -55.22
N HIS A 862 40.01 -24.97 -55.80
CA HIS A 862 40.28 -25.38 -57.20
C HIS A 862 39.57 -24.49 -58.25
N THR A 863 38.71 -23.57 -57.83
CA THR A 863 37.94 -22.68 -58.72
C THR A 863 38.12 -21.22 -58.34
N SER A 864 38.32 -20.36 -59.35
CA SER A 864 38.37 -18.90 -59.19
C SER A 864 36.99 -18.26 -58.94
N SER A 865 35.91 -19.03 -59.08
CA SER A 865 34.53 -18.60 -58.90
C SER A 865 33.87 -19.27 -57.70
N ASN A 866 32.84 -18.59 -57.17
CA ASN A 866 31.97 -19.06 -56.09
C ASN A 866 30.82 -19.90 -56.70
N PRO A 867 30.83 -21.25 -56.65
CA PRO A 867 29.72 -22.11 -57.06
C PRO A 867 28.41 -21.80 -56.33
N ALA A 868 27.30 -21.99 -57.03
CA ALA A 868 25.97 -21.97 -56.44
C ALA A 868 25.72 -23.20 -55.55
N SER A 869 24.99 -22.99 -54.45
CA SER A 869 24.61 -24.01 -53.47
C SER A 869 24.02 -25.27 -54.11
N GLY A 870 24.49 -26.45 -53.68
CA GLY A 870 23.93 -27.74 -54.11
C GLY A 870 24.65 -28.38 -55.30
N THR A 871 25.46 -27.62 -56.06
CA THR A 871 26.40 -28.24 -57.01
C THR A 871 27.59 -28.85 -56.24
N GLY A 872 28.06 -30.03 -56.67
CA GLY A 872 29.03 -30.83 -55.89
C GLY A 872 30.35 -30.09 -55.63
N ASN A 873 30.94 -30.34 -54.46
CA ASN A 873 32.06 -29.56 -53.90
C ASN A 873 33.24 -29.37 -54.89
N PRO A 874 33.44 -28.16 -55.46
CA PRO A 874 34.60 -27.86 -56.29
C PRO A 874 35.72 -27.23 -55.46
N TYR A 875 35.57 -27.20 -54.13
CA TYR A 875 36.51 -26.56 -53.23
C TYR A 875 37.45 -27.58 -52.58
N GLY A 876 38.71 -27.51 -52.99
CA GLY A 876 39.81 -27.85 -52.10
C GLY A 876 40.85 -28.79 -52.68
N GLY A 877 41.99 -28.19 -53.04
CA GLY A 877 43.19 -28.87 -53.51
C GLY A 877 44.21 -29.20 -52.43
N TRP A 878 43.81 -29.14 -51.15
CA TRP A 878 44.57 -29.81 -50.10
C TRP A 878 44.16 -31.28 -50.02
N ASP A 879 45.13 -32.13 -49.70
CA ASP A 879 44.89 -33.54 -49.45
C ASP A 879 44.25 -33.69 -48.05
N VAL A 880 43.09 -34.33 -48.01
CA VAL A 880 42.34 -34.56 -46.75
C VAL A 880 42.70 -35.89 -46.10
N ASP A 881 43.23 -36.83 -46.89
CA ASP A 881 43.67 -38.15 -46.43
C ASP A 881 45.18 -38.13 -46.09
N ASN A 882 45.91 -37.08 -46.48
CA ASN A 882 47.30 -36.81 -46.07
C ASN A 882 47.46 -35.34 -45.59
N PRO A 883 47.54 -35.06 -44.27
CA PRO A 883 47.53 -33.71 -43.70
C PRO A 883 48.74 -32.82 -44.03
N GLY A 884 49.73 -33.33 -44.76
CA GLY A 884 50.93 -32.59 -45.13
C GLY A 884 51.88 -32.33 -43.95
N ALA A 885 52.86 -31.45 -44.18
CA ALA A 885 53.83 -31.04 -43.16
C ALA A 885 53.45 -29.72 -42.45
N ASP A 886 52.29 -29.14 -42.77
CA ASP A 886 51.82 -27.89 -42.15
C ASP A 886 51.39 -28.16 -40.69
N PRO A 887 52.03 -27.53 -39.69
CA PRO A 887 51.69 -27.77 -38.29
C PRO A 887 50.27 -27.34 -37.94
N ASN A 888 49.62 -26.48 -38.74
CA ASN A 888 48.26 -26.02 -38.50
C ASN A 888 47.18 -26.97 -39.03
N PHE A 889 47.50 -28.07 -39.72
CA PHE A 889 46.49 -29.02 -40.19
C PHE A 889 46.07 -30.01 -39.09
N SER A 890 44.77 -30.21 -38.84
CA SER A 890 44.25 -31.05 -37.74
C SER A 890 43.38 -32.20 -38.22
N TYR A 891 43.56 -33.42 -37.71
CA TYR A 891 42.49 -34.44 -37.77
C TYR A 891 41.26 -33.97 -36.98
N ALA A 892 40.06 -34.18 -37.52
CA ALA A 892 38.81 -33.70 -36.93
C ALA A 892 37.79 -34.83 -36.73
N TYR A 893 37.05 -34.79 -35.61
CA TYR A 893 35.96 -35.75 -35.38
C TYR A 893 34.77 -35.41 -36.28
N ARG A 894 34.37 -36.35 -37.14
CA ARG A 894 33.37 -36.11 -38.15
C ARG A 894 32.00 -36.68 -37.74
N PHE A 895 30.98 -35.82 -37.76
CA PHE A 895 29.59 -36.16 -37.46
C PHE A 895 28.69 -35.81 -38.65
N VAL A 896 27.60 -36.56 -38.86
CA VAL A 896 26.66 -36.30 -39.98
C VAL A 896 25.22 -36.27 -39.47
N ARG A 897 24.48 -35.21 -39.78
CA ARG A 897 23.03 -35.12 -39.54
C ARG A 897 22.24 -35.83 -40.63
N GLY A 898 21.07 -36.34 -40.28
CA GLY A 898 20.05 -36.76 -41.24
C GLY A 898 20.26 -38.19 -41.75
N VAL A 899 20.95 -39.01 -40.95
CA VAL A 899 21.09 -40.44 -41.19
C VAL A 899 19.99 -41.15 -40.40
N ALA A 900 18.89 -41.49 -41.06
CA ALA A 900 17.82 -42.27 -40.45
C ALA A 900 18.22 -43.75 -40.35
N VAL A 901 17.68 -44.47 -39.36
CA VAL A 901 17.85 -45.94 -39.28
C VAL A 901 17.18 -46.58 -40.50
N GLY A 902 17.98 -47.24 -41.34
CA GLY A 902 17.53 -47.75 -42.64
C GLY A 902 17.49 -46.72 -43.78
N GLY A 903 17.88 -45.46 -43.52
CA GLY A 903 17.90 -44.39 -44.51
C GLY A 903 18.98 -44.53 -45.58
N THR A 904 18.69 -44.02 -46.77
CA THR A 904 19.64 -43.84 -47.87
C THR A 904 20.43 -42.52 -47.73
N ALA A 905 21.58 -42.47 -48.39
CA ALA A 905 22.27 -41.21 -48.62
C ALA A 905 21.40 -40.27 -49.46
N ALA A 906 21.33 -38.98 -49.10
CA ALA A 906 20.49 -38.00 -49.79
C ALA A 906 20.94 -37.76 -51.25
N ARG A 907 22.21 -38.05 -51.53
CA ARG A 907 22.82 -38.13 -52.85
C ARG A 907 23.71 -39.38 -52.91
N PRO A 908 23.77 -40.13 -54.03
CA PRO A 908 24.54 -41.38 -54.13
C PRO A 908 26.02 -41.23 -53.71
N GLU A 909 26.65 -40.11 -54.09
CA GLU A 909 28.03 -39.76 -53.78
C GLU A 909 28.32 -39.54 -52.28
N PHE A 910 27.30 -39.33 -51.44
CA PHE A 910 27.49 -39.25 -49.98
C PHE A 910 27.63 -40.64 -49.34
N ALA A 911 27.18 -41.71 -50.01
CA ALA A 911 27.13 -43.05 -49.44
C ALA A 911 28.47 -43.62 -48.93
N PRO A 912 29.64 -43.40 -49.60
CA PRO A 912 30.94 -43.86 -49.09
C PRO A 912 31.37 -43.17 -47.78
N TYR A 913 30.79 -42.00 -47.49
CA TYR A 913 31.15 -41.18 -46.35
C TYR A 913 30.16 -41.31 -45.18
N ILE A 914 29.07 -42.07 -45.35
CA ILE A 914 28.11 -42.40 -44.28
C ILE A 914 28.40 -43.82 -43.78
N ILE A 915 29.36 -43.89 -42.85
CA ILE A 915 29.89 -45.11 -42.22
C ILE A 915 28.93 -45.63 -41.14
N ASN A 916 28.42 -44.72 -40.29
CA ASN A 916 27.54 -45.06 -39.18
C ASN A 916 26.12 -44.53 -39.45
N ARG A 917 25.13 -45.45 -39.45
CA ARG A 917 23.72 -45.17 -39.77
C ARG A 917 22.77 -45.19 -38.56
N ALA A 918 23.29 -44.97 -37.36
CA ALA A 918 22.45 -44.72 -36.20
C ALA A 918 21.67 -43.40 -36.34
N SER A 919 20.48 -43.32 -35.73
CA SER A 919 19.64 -42.11 -35.77
C SER A 919 20.33 -40.89 -35.16
N GLY A 920 19.98 -39.69 -35.60
CA GLY A 920 20.47 -38.43 -35.04
C GLY A 920 21.73 -37.92 -35.74
N TYR A 921 22.80 -37.69 -34.97
CA TYR A 921 24.06 -37.12 -35.44
C TYR A 921 25.24 -38.06 -35.06
N PRO A 922 25.31 -39.27 -35.66
CA PRO A 922 26.36 -40.25 -35.37
C PRO A 922 27.76 -39.80 -35.80
N TYR A 923 28.76 -40.17 -34.99
CA TYR A 923 30.18 -40.16 -35.37
C TYR A 923 30.42 -41.08 -36.58
N GLN A 924 31.21 -40.61 -37.54
CA GLN A 924 31.57 -41.32 -38.77
C GLN A 924 33.02 -41.82 -38.76
N ASP A 925 33.97 -40.88 -38.66
CA ASP A 925 35.41 -41.17 -38.69
C ASP A 925 36.25 -40.02 -38.09
N TYR A 926 37.55 -40.30 -37.97
CA TYR A 926 38.63 -39.40 -37.59
C TYR A 926 39.84 -39.68 -38.49
N LYS A 927 39.60 -39.87 -39.79
CA LYS A 927 40.64 -40.22 -40.77
C LYS A 927 41.05 -39.05 -41.64
N ARG A 928 40.20 -38.03 -41.72
CA ARG A 928 40.44 -36.81 -42.48
C ARG A 928 40.66 -35.63 -41.57
N GLY A 929 41.34 -34.63 -42.12
CA GLY A 929 41.60 -33.40 -41.39
C GLY A 929 41.13 -32.14 -42.09
N VAL A 930 41.27 -31.06 -41.34
CA VAL A 930 40.81 -29.71 -41.64
C VAL A 930 42.01 -28.76 -41.71
N PRO A 931 41.97 -27.75 -42.60
CA PRO A 931 43.07 -26.83 -42.81
C PRO A 931 43.13 -25.72 -41.74
N PHE A 932 42.98 -26.10 -40.47
CA PHE A 932 43.17 -25.22 -39.31
C PHE A 932 43.44 -26.00 -38.02
N SER A 933 44.01 -25.31 -37.04
CA SER A 933 44.24 -25.81 -35.69
C SER A 933 43.71 -24.82 -34.66
N ALA A 934 43.11 -25.34 -33.59
CA ALA A 934 42.63 -24.54 -32.47
C ALA A 934 43.59 -24.67 -31.28
N TRP A 935 43.86 -23.57 -30.59
CA TRP A 935 44.81 -23.52 -29.47
C TRP A 935 44.19 -22.78 -28.29
N ASP A 936 44.17 -23.44 -27.13
CA ASP A 936 44.05 -22.81 -25.82
C ASP A 936 45.30 -21.95 -25.60
N VAL A 937 45.13 -20.62 -25.64
CA VAL A 937 46.21 -19.64 -25.48
C VAL A 937 46.30 -19.06 -24.06
N GLU A 938 45.49 -19.56 -23.12
CA GLU A 938 45.64 -19.28 -21.70
C GLU A 938 46.60 -20.26 -21.03
N ALA A 939 46.67 -21.49 -21.53
CA ALA A 939 47.71 -22.43 -21.16
C ALA A 939 49.11 -21.90 -21.55
N ASN A 940 50.10 -22.14 -20.68
CA ASN A 940 51.50 -21.82 -20.95
C ASN A 940 52.38 -23.07 -20.74
N PRO A 941 52.95 -23.66 -21.81
CA PRO A 941 52.79 -23.28 -23.22
C PRO A 941 51.35 -23.52 -23.74
N PRO A 942 50.93 -22.84 -24.82
CA PRO A 942 49.61 -23.03 -25.43
C PRO A 942 49.31 -24.49 -25.79
N VAL A 943 48.09 -24.94 -25.50
CA VAL A 943 47.67 -26.33 -25.70
C VAL A 943 46.79 -26.43 -26.95
N ARG A 944 47.18 -27.29 -27.89
CA ARG A 944 46.36 -27.56 -29.07
C ARG A 944 45.12 -28.37 -28.68
N LEU A 945 43.98 -27.94 -29.19
CA LEU A 945 42.66 -28.49 -28.89
C LEU A 945 42.15 -29.39 -30.01
N ALA A 946 41.37 -30.40 -29.61
CA ALA A 946 40.60 -31.22 -30.52
C ALA A 946 39.51 -30.39 -31.23
N VAL A 947 39.28 -30.71 -32.49
CA VAL A 947 38.26 -30.07 -33.33
C VAL A 947 37.36 -31.14 -33.93
N ALA A 948 36.10 -30.76 -34.17
CA ALA A 948 35.11 -31.61 -34.80
C ALA A 948 34.39 -30.85 -35.90
N ILE A 949 33.87 -31.59 -36.87
CA ILE A 949 33.12 -31.04 -37.99
C ILE A 949 31.80 -31.79 -38.15
N HIS A 950 30.82 -31.07 -38.67
CA HIS A 950 29.49 -31.61 -38.88
C HIS A 950 28.98 -31.27 -40.27
N GLU A 951 28.52 -32.32 -40.97
CA GLU A 951 27.98 -32.30 -42.32
C GLU A 951 26.49 -32.67 -42.35
N ASN A 952 25.77 -32.32 -43.41
CA ASN A 952 24.32 -32.45 -43.48
C ASN A 952 23.87 -33.35 -44.64
N ASN A 953 23.30 -34.53 -44.34
CA ASN A 953 22.74 -35.44 -45.34
C ASN A 953 21.38 -34.94 -45.88
N VAL A 954 21.41 -33.87 -46.68
CA VAL A 954 20.27 -33.31 -47.41
C VAL A 954 20.66 -33.01 -48.86
N ALA A 955 19.69 -32.78 -49.76
CA ALA A 955 19.96 -32.59 -51.19
C ALA A 955 20.94 -31.42 -51.49
N ALA A 956 20.83 -30.31 -50.75
CA ALA A 956 21.75 -29.17 -50.83
C ALA A 956 22.90 -29.21 -49.79
N GLY A 957 23.13 -30.38 -49.18
CA GLY A 957 24.20 -30.65 -48.24
C GLY A 957 25.56 -30.85 -48.93
N LEU A 958 26.61 -30.96 -48.13
CA LEU A 958 27.86 -31.61 -48.51
C LEU A 958 28.15 -32.67 -47.45
N VAL A 959 28.41 -33.91 -47.88
CA VAL A 959 28.84 -35.03 -47.04
C VAL A 959 29.97 -35.73 -47.78
N ASP A 960 31.19 -35.22 -47.66
CA ASP A 960 32.38 -35.68 -48.38
C ASP A 960 33.62 -35.87 -47.47
N GLY A 961 33.49 -35.55 -46.18
CA GLY A 961 34.53 -35.61 -45.17
C GLY A 961 35.60 -34.52 -45.30
N LYS A 962 35.29 -33.42 -45.99
CA LYS A 962 36.10 -32.21 -46.02
C LYS A 962 35.32 -31.09 -45.33
N TRP A 963 35.96 -30.38 -44.40
CA TRP A 963 35.44 -29.08 -44.00
C TRP A 963 35.97 -28.00 -44.94
N TRP A 964 35.05 -27.30 -45.59
CA TRP A 964 35.37 -26.06 -46.28
C TRP A 964 34.17 -25.11 -46.22
N PRO A 965 34.25 -24.02 -45.44
CA PRO A 965 33.10 -23.18 -45.20
C PRO A 965 32.63 -22.59 -46.53
N PRO A 966 31.32 -22.69 -46.84
CA PRO A 966 30.81 -22.24 -48.11
C PRO A 966 30.89 -20.70 -48.16
N ALA A 967 30.84 -20.11 -49.34
CA ALA A 967 31.11 -18.68 -49.47
C ALA A 967 29.93 -17.80 -48.98
N ASN A 968 30.20 -16.53 -48.74
CA ASN A 968 29.18 -15.54 -48.39
C ASN A 968 27.97 -15.58 -49.37
N GLY A 969 26.74 -15.52 -48.85
CA GLY A 969 25.51 -15.68 -49.62
C GLY A 969 24.89 -17.09 -49.58
N THR A 970 25.60 -18.12 -49.12
CA THR A 970 25.05 -19.47 -48.95
C THR A 970 24.90 -19.80 -47.46
N GLY A 971 23.69 -19.72 -46.91
CA GLY A 971 23.47 -19.85 -45.47
C GLY A 971 23.71 -21.25 -44.89
N VAL A 972 24.00 -21.32 -43.59
CA VAL A 972 24.32 -22.55 -42.83
C VAL A 972 23.09 -23.03 -42.04
N THR A 973 22.11 -23.63 -42.74
CA THR A 973 20.75 -23.93 -42.22
C THR A 973 20.45 -25.43 -42.18
N GLN A 974 19.28 -25.84 -41.68
CA GLN A 974 18.89 -27.26 -41.68
C GLN A 974 18.66 -27.85 -43.09
N SER A 975 18.46 -27.00 -44.11
CA SER A 975 18.12 -27.40 -45.48
C SER A 975 19.25 -27.16 -46.49
N THR A 976 20.39 -26.62 -46.04
CA THR A 976 21.56 -26.28 -46.87
C THR A 976 22.81 -27.03 -46.39
N VAL A 977 23.98 -26.62 -46.89
CA VAL A 977 25.29 -27.27 -46.68
C VAL A 977 25.55 -27.69 -45.23
N ARG A 978 25.36 -26.74 -44.27
CA ARG A 978 25.58 -26.92 -42.83
C ARG A 978 26.86 -27.71 -42.52
N ASP A 979 27.98 -27.11 -42.92
CA ASP A 979 29.35 -27.59 -42.69
C ASP A 979 29.95 -26.78 -41.52
N MET A 980 29.69 -27.24 -40.29
CA MET A 980 29.97 -26.50 -39.05
C MET A 980 31.22 -27.02 -38.35
N VAL A 981 32.00 -26.13 -37.72
CA VAL A 981 33.12 -26.48 -36.85
C VAL A 981 32.70 -26.44 -35.39
N PHE A 982 33.24 -27.37 -34.60
CA PHE A 982 33.24 -27.31 -33.14
C PHE A 982 34.66 -27.39 -32.59
N ILE A 983 34.93 -26.60 -31.56
CA ILE A 983 36.18 -26.60 -30.80
C ILE A 983 35.91 -27.26 -29.46
N MET A 984 36.70 -28.27 -29.10
CA MET A 984 36.50 -29.06 -27.89
C MET A 984 37.41 -28.61 -26.74
N ASN A 985 36.93 -28.68 -25.49
CA ASN A 985 37.74 -28.59 -24.28
C ASN A 985 38.46 -29.94 -24.03
N THR A 986 39.26 -30.38 -25.01
CA THR A 986 39.99 -31.65 -24.97
C THR A 986 41.28 -31.48 -25.77
N PRO A 987 42.45 -31.93 -25.29
CA PRO A 987 43.70 -31.83 -26.04
C PRO A 987 43.66 -32.56 -27.39
N TYR A 988 44.40 -32.06 -28.37
CA TYR A 988 44.57 -32.71 -29.67
C TYR A 988 45.52 -33.91 -29.58
N THR A 989 45.07 -35.07 -30.06
CA THR A 989 45.76 -36.37 -29.93
C THR A 989 46.46 -36.85 -31.21
N GLY A 990 46.63 -35.98 -32.21
CA GLY A 990 47.25 -36.34 -33.48
C GLY A 990 46.32 -37.22 -34.33
N ALA A 991 46.85 -38.32 -34.88
CA ALA A 991 46.07 -39.26 -35.71
C ALA A 991 45.25 -40.29 -34.89
N THR A 992 45.40 -40.30 -33.56
CA THR A 992 44.72 -41.26 -32.68
C THR A 992 43.45 -40.62 -32.10
N PRO A 993 42.24 -41.10 -32.44
CA PRO A 993 41.00 -40.56 -31.86
C PRO A 993 40.80 -41.00 -30.41
N ASP A 994 40.10 -40.17 -29.64
CA ASP A 994 39.63 -40.46 -28.28
C ASP A 994 38.39 -41.40 -28.32
N PRO A 995 38.45 -42.59 -27.70
CA PRO A 995 37.31 -43.49 -27.54
C PRO A 995 36.08 -42.83 -26.89
N ALA A 996 36.26 -41.85 -26.01
CA ALA A 996 35.17 -41.14 -25.32
C ALA A 996 34.38 -40.19 -26.23
N ILE A 997 34.93 -39.82 -27.40
CA ILE A 997 34.26 -38.99 -28.41
C ILE A 997 33.68 -39.86 -29.52
N THR A 998 34.44 -40.85 -30.00
CA THR A 998 34.03 -41.72 -31.13
C THR A 998 32.86 -42.65 -30.82
N SER A 999 32.60 -42.92 -29.54
CA SER A 999 31.46 -43.73 -29.07
C SER A 999 30.14 -42.95 -28.95
N LYS A 1000 30.14 -41.63 -29.21
CA LYS A 1000 29.00 -40.74 -28.92
C LYS A 1000 28.22 -40.31 -30.15
N ASN A 1001 26.92 -40.13 -29.95
CA ASN A 1001 26.02 -39.39 -30.83
C ASN A 1001 25.95 -37.93 -30.37
N MET A 1002 26.26 -37.01 -31.28
CA MET A 1002 26.36 -35.58 -30.99
C MET A 1002 25.00 -34.93 -30.66
N LEU A 1003 23.88 -35.64 -30.88
CA LEU A 1003 22.53 -35.17 -30.55
C LEU A 1003 22.03 -35.62 -29.16
N THR A 1004 22.58 -36.71 -28.60
CA THR A 1004 21.98 -37.37 -27.43
C THR A 1004 22.94 -37.75 -26.29
N GLN A 1005 24.27 -37.70 -26.51
CA GLN A 1005 25.26 -38.23 -25.54
C GLN A 1005 26.31 -37.21 -25.05
N GLY A 1006 26.16 -35.93 -25.42
CA GLY A 1006 26.93 -34.79 -24.93
C GLY A 1006 28.41 -34.76 -25.33
N LEU A 1007 28.90 -33.67 -25.91
CA LEU A 1007 30.30 -33.50 -26.31
C LEU A 1007 30.94 -32.32 -25.57
N PRO A 1008 32.26 -32.40 -25.24
CA PRO A 1008 32.96 -31.34 -24.53
C PRO A 1008 33.27 -30.15 -25.45
N ILE A 1009 32.25 -29.52 -26.04
CA ILE A 1009 32.39 -28.42 -27.00
C ILE A 1009 32.35 -27.06 -26.28
N MET A 1010 33.35 -26.22 -26.53
CA MET A 1010 33.40 -24.83 -26.07
C MET A 1010 32.72 -23.88 -27.07
N TYR A 1011 33.13 -23.97 -28.34
CA TYR A 1011 32.69 -23.04 -29.38
C TYR A 1011 32.22 -23.78 -30.62
N TRP A 1012 31.17 -23.24 -31.22
CA TRP A 1012 30.75 -23.58 -32.57
C TRP A 1012 31.07 -22.43 -33.51
N LEU A 1013 31.35 -22.78 -34.76
CA LEU A 1013 31.50 -21.82 -35.84
C LEU A 1013 30.69 -22.33 -37.04
N GLY A 1014 29.52 -21.72 -37.25
CA GLY A 1014 28.75 -21.85 -38.48
C GLY A 1014 29.10 -20.72 -39.44
N VAL A 1015 30.38 -20.60 -39.83
CA VAL A 1015 30.92 -19.44 -40.56
C VAL A 1015 30.96 -19.67 -42.07
N ASN A 1016 30.82 -18.59 -42.85
CA ASN A 1016 31.06 -18.60 -44.29
C ASN A 1016 32.45 -18.07 -44.62
N ARG A 1017 32.93 -18.38 -45.81
CA ARG A 1017 34.19 -17.85 -46.37
C ARG A 1017 33.96 -16.49 -47.01
N ARG A 1018 34.84 -15.53 -46.72
CA ARG A 1018 34.78 -14.17 -47.26
C ARG A 1018 35.23 -14.16 -48.74
N GLY A 1019 34.27 -14.36 -49.64
CA GLY A 1019 34.52 -14.43 -51.08
C GLY A 1019 35.28 -15.69 -51.51
N GLY A 1020 36.05 -15.59 -52.61
CA GLY A 1020 36.85 -16.69 -53.15
C GLY A 1020 38.16 -17.00 -52.40
N ALA A 1021 38.35 -16.49 -51.18
CA ALA A 1021 39.65 -16.48 -50.49
C ALA A 1021 40.22 -17.87 -50.18
N ASN A 1022 41.47 -18.12 -50.57
CA ASN A 1022 42.27 -19.24 -50.06
C ASN A 1022 42.71 -18.96 -48.60
N PHE A 1023 43.04 -20.01 -47.85
CA PHE A 1023 43.66 -19.88 -46.53
C PHE A 1023 45.18 -19.89 -46.64
N SER A 1024 45.87 -19.16 -45.77
CA SER A 1024 47.32 -19.06 -45.73
C SER A 1024 47.84 -19.35 -44.32
N ALA A 1025 49.02 -19.96 -44.21
CA ALA A 1025 49.59 -20.42 -42.93
C ALA A 1025 49.85 -19.32 -41.87
N GLY A 1026 49.70 -18.05 -42.22
CA GLY A 1026 49.80 -16.89 -41.31
C GLY A 1026 48.46 -16.22 -40.97
N ASP A 1027 47.33 -16.75 -41.41
CA ASP A 1027 46.00 -16.25 -41.05
C ASP A 1027 45.57 -16.80 -39.69
N GLU A 1028 45.25 -15.90 -38.76
CA GLU A 1028 44.85 -16.24 -37.39
C GLU A 1028 43.51 -15.60 -37.01
N PHE A 1029 42.74 -16.29 -36.18
CA PHE A 1029 41.44 -15.83 -35.68
C PHE A 1029 41.29 -16.20 -34.20
N LEU A 1030 41.18 -15.20 -33.34
CA LEU A 1030 41.08 -15.37 -31.88
C LEU A 1030 39.63 -15.21 -31.42
N ILE A 1031 39.10 -16.22 -30.75
CA ILE A 1031 37.86 -16.14 -29.97
C ILE A 1031 38.24 -15.77 -28.54
N LEU A 1032 37.60 -14.73 -27.98
CA LEU A 1032 37.78 -14.33 -26.59
C LEU A 1032 36.60 -14.80 -25.73
N ALA A 1033 36.89 -15.41 -24.58
CA ALA A 1033 35.89 -15.88 -23.62
C ALA A 1033 35.43 -14.74 -22.69
N ASN A 1034 34.20 -14.83 -22.19
CA ASN A 1034 33.80 -14.14 -20.97
C ASN A 1034 34.12 -15.04 -19.78
N HIS A 1035 35.11 -14.67 -18.96
CA HIS A 1035 35.42 -15.42 -17.75
C HIS A 1035 34.43 -15.08 -16.63
N VAL A 1036 33.46 -15.96 -16.37
CA VAL A 1036 32.43 -15.76 -15.34
C VAL A 1036 33.00 -15.76 -13.92
N ASN A 1037 32.25 -15.19 -12.96
CA ASN A 1037 32.62 -15.22 -11.54
C ASN A 1037 32.62 -16.67 -11.00
N THR A 1038 33.76 -17.12 -10.48
CA THR A 1038 33.98 -18.47 -9.93
C THR A 1038 34.29 -18.41 -8.43
N THR A 1039 34.39 -19.56 -7.76
CA THR A 1039 34.86 -19.67 -6.37
C THR A 1039 36.28 -19.13 -6.14
N ALA A 1040 37.10 -19.03 -7.18
CA ALA A 1040 38.42 -18.40 -7.11
C ALA A 1040 38.37 -16.87 -7.28
N THR A 1041 37.22 -16.30 -7.66
CA THR A 1041 37.03 -14.86 -7.76
C THR A 1041 36.75 -14.25 -6.40
N VAL A 1042 37.54 -13.25 -6.02
CA VAL A 1042 37.32 -12.50 -4.77
C VAL A 1042 37.51 -11.01 -5.04
N PHE A 1043 36.55 -10.18 -4.62
CA PHE A 1043 36.69 -8.72 -4.63
C PHE A 1043 36.86 -8.20 -3.20
N ASN A 1044 37.84 -7.31 -2.98
CA ASN A 1044 38.00 -6.60 -1.71
C ASN A 1044 37.90 -5.07 -1.93
N TYR A 1045 37.11 -4.37 -1.13
CA TYR A 1045 37.05 -2.90 -1.10
C TYR A 1045 37.03 -2.38 0.35
N THR A 1046 37.54 -1.17 0.58
CA THR A 1046 37.56 -0.53 1.90
C THR A 1046 36.64 0.68 1.88
N VAL A 1047 35.81 0.84 2.92
CA VAL A 1047 34.92 2.00 3.07
C VAL A 1047 35.56 3.01 4.03
N PRO A 1048 36.08 4.16 3.56
CA PRO A 1048 36.68 5.17 4.44
C PRO A 1048 35.70 5.66 5.51
N ALA A 1049 36.16 5.75 6.75
CA ALA A 1049 35.41 6.45 7.81
C ALA A 1049 35.63 7.97 7.71
N PRO A 1050 34.65 8.80 8.11
CA PRO A 1050 34.87 10.23 8.32
C PRO A 1050 36.02 10.47 9.30
N ALA A 1051 37.02 11.26 8.89
CA ALA A 1051 38.12 11.64 9.77
C ALA A 1051 37.61 12.65 10.81
N THR A 1052 37.86 12.38 12.10
CA THR A 1052 37.48 13.25 13.22
C THR A 1052 38.69 13.43 14.14
N SER A 1053 38.96 14.68 14.54
CA SER A 1053 40.01 15.01 15.50
C SER A 1053 39.73 16.36 16.16
N ALA A 1054 40.49 16.73 17.19
CA ALA A 1054 40.38 18.04 17.83
C ALA A 1054 40.66 19.18 16.84
N GLU A 1055 41.63 19.00 15.94
CA GLU A 1055 41.98 19.96 14.89
C GLU A 1055 40.82 20.17 13.91
N HIS A 1056 40.10 19.10 13.51
CA HIS A 1056 38.93 19.21 12.64
C HIS A 1056 37.75 19.92 13.32
N GLN A 1057 37.56 19.72 14.63
CA GLN A 1057 36.54 20.43 15.41
C GLN A 1057 36.88 21.93 15.56
N ILE A 1058 38.15 22.25 15.84
CA ILE A 1058 38.66 23.63 15.86
C ILE A 1058 38.52 24.28 14.48
N ALA A 1059 38.86 23.58 13.39
CA ALA A 1059 38.68 24.08 12.02
C ALA A 1059 37.21 24.39 11.71
N SER A 1060 36.29 23.51 12.11
CA SER A 1060 34.84 23.74 11.92
C SER A 1060 34.36 24.95 12.72
N ALA A 1061 34.78 25.09 13.98
CA ALA A 1061 34.47 26.25 14.80
C ALA A 1061 35.13 27.56 14.31
N ASN A 1062 36.26 27.47 13.60
CA ASN A 1062 36.86 28.61 12.90
C ASN A 1062 36.01 29.09 11.71
N GLU A 1063 35.06 28.30 11.22
CA GLU A 1063 34.02 28.69 10.25
C GLU A 1063 32.69 29.12 10.91
N LEU A 1064 32.60 29.21 12.25
CA LEU A 1064 31.46 29.79 12.97
C LEU A 1064 31.02 31.13 12.38
N GLY A 1065 29.75 31.21 11.96
CA GLY A 1065 29.13 32.41 11.42
C GLY A 1065 27.76 32.66 12.03
N VAL A 1066 27.05 33.62 11.46
CA VAL A 1066 25.67 33.94 11.83
C VAL A 1066 24.90 34.45 10.61
N PHE A 1067 23.67 33.97 10.45
CA PHE A 1067 22.81 34.23 9.29
C PHE A 1067 21.36 34.57 9.71
N PRO A 1068 20.68 35.52 9.04
CA PRO A 1068 21.26 36.49 8.10
C PRO A 1068 22.14 37.51 8.84
N ASN A 1069 23.16 38.01 8.15
CA ASN A 1069 24.03 39.07 8.65
C ASN A 1069 24.53 39.92 7.46
N PRO A 1070 24.03 41.15 7.26
CA PRO A 1070 23.05 41.84 8.11
C PRO A 1070 21.71 41.13 8.18
N TYR A 1071 21.06 41.20 9.35
CA TYR A 1071 19.61 41.02 9.45
C TYR A 1071 18.97 42.32 8.96
N TYR A 1072 18.14 42.25 7.91
CA TYR A 1072 17.56 43.44 7.28
C TYR A 1072 16.05 43.28 7.11
N ALA A 1073 15.31 43.89 8.04
CA ALA A 1073 13.85 43.79 8.23
C ALA A 1073 13.32 42.39 8.56
N SER A 1074 13.77 41.36 7.84
CA SER A 1074 13.33 39.98 7.95
C SER A 1074 14.48 38.99 7.72
N ASN A 1075 14.23 37.73 8.10
CA ASN A 1075 14.99 36.57 7.69
C ASN A 1075 14.08 35.69 6.81
N PRO A 1076 14.52 35.21 5.62
CA PRO A 1076 13.70 34.38 4.73
C PRO A 1076 13.15 33.07 5.34
N ALA A 1077 13.66 32.65 6.50
CA ALA A 1077 13.15 31.52 7.27
C ALA A 1077 12.06 31.87 8.31
N GLU A 1078 11.64 33.14 8.38
CA GLU A 1078 10.57 33.60 9.27
C GLU A 1078 9.18 33.31 8.69
N THR A 1079 8.32 32.70 9.50
CA THR A 1079 6.93 32.34 9.09
C THR A 1079 5.90 33.38 9.51
N ASN A 1080 6.28 34.36 10.35
CA ASN A 1080 5.43 35.46 10.80
C ASN A 1080 6.29 36.66 11.26
N ARG A 1081 5.71 37.86 11.30
CA ARG A 1081 6.42 39.13 11.59
C ARG A 1081 6.88 39.32 13.04
N PHE A 1082 6.47 38.45 13.97
CA PHE A 1082 6.84 38.51 15.38
C PHE A 1082 7.98 37.56 15.75
N GLY A 1083 8.12 36.44 15.03
CA GLY A 1083 9.16 35.44 15.25
C GLY A 1083 10.50 35.83 14.63
N ARG A 1084 11.06 37.00 14.98
CA ARG A 1084 12.32 37.51 14.38
C ARG A 1084 13.54 36.75 14.91
N PHE A 1085 14.45 36.27 14.04
CA PHE A 1085 15.67 35.59 14.51
C PHE A 1085 16.88 35.61 13.57
N VAL A 1086 18.07 35.51 14.17
CA VAL A 1086 19.32 35.10 13.50
C VAL A 1086 19.78 33.73 14.01
N THR A 1087 20.51 33.00 13.19
CA THR A 1087 21.01 31.64 13.48
C THR A 1087 22.54 31.64 13.43
N PHE A 1088 23.18 31.32 14.56
CA PHE A 1088 24.60 30.97 14.60
C PHE A 1088 24.78 29.55 14.06
N ASN A 1089 25.85 29.28 13.31
CA ASN A 1089 26.15 27.99 12.69
C ASN A 1089 27.59 27.52 12.96
N ASN A 1090 27.93 26.28 12.60
CA ASN A 1090 29.23 25.66 12.91
C ASN A 1090 29.62 25.78 14.40
N LEU A 1091 28.65 25.63 15.31
CA LEU A 1091 28.90 25.57 16.75
C LEU A 1091 29.18 24.12 17.19
N PRO A 1092 30.09 23.91 18.17
CA PRO A 1092 30.18 22.64 18.88
C PRO A 1092 28.95 22.39 19.75
N LYS A 1093 28.89 21.21 20.38
CA LYS A 1093 27.79 20.82 21.28
C LYS A 1093 27.51 21.88 22.34
N LYS A 1094 28.57 22.34 23.04
CA LYS A 1094 28.50 23.39 24.06
C LYS A 1094 29.18 24.68 23.64
N ALA A 1095 28.47 25.79 23.77
CA ALA A 1095 29.00 27.13 23.57
C ALA A 1095 28.23 28.17 24.38
N THR A 1096 28.92 29.19 24.88
CA THR A 1096 28.28 30.36 25.50
C THR A 1096 28.42 31.57 24.57
N ILE A 1097 27.29 32.13 24.12
CA ILE A 1097 27.24 33.27 23.20
C ILE A 1097 26.83 34.52 24.00
N ARG A 1098 27.77 35.46 24.19
CA ARG A 1098 27.56 36.72 24.91
C ARG A 1098 27.41 37.85 23.90
N ILE A 1099 26.23 38.45 23.80
CA ILE A 1099 25.95 39.55 22.88
C ILE A 1099 26.17 40.89 23.57
N PHE A 1100 26.88 41.80 22.91
CA PHE A 1100 27.15 43.17 23.34
C PHE A 1100 26.72 44.17 22.26
N ASN A 1101 26.37 45.39 22.65
CA ASN A 1101 26.29 46.52 21.73
C ASN A 1101 27.69 47.14 21.49
N VAL A 1102 27.81 48.09 20.57
CA VAL A 1102 29.08 48.79 20.29
C VAL A 1102 29.70 49.57 21.47
N ALA A 1103 28.93 49.86 22.53
CA ALA A 1103 29.44 50.48 23.75
C ALA A 1103 29.99 49.44 24.77
N GLY A 1104 29.98 48.16 24.43
CA GLY A 1104 30.39 47.08 25.35
C GLY A 1104 29.35 46.73 26.41
N HIS A 1105 28.13 47.27 26.33
CA HIS A 1105 27.05 46.85 27.22
C HIS A 1105 26.52 45.50 26.77
N MET A 1106 26.48 44.55 27.71
CA MET A 1106 25.90 43.22 27.51
C MET A 1106 24.39 43.35 27.22
N VAL A 1107 23.93 42.67 26.19
CA VAL A 1107 22.55 42.66 25.71
C VAL A 1107 21.85 41.41 26.26
N THR A 1108 22.46 40.25 26.03
CA THR A 1108 22.00 38.95 26.54
C THR A 1108 23.16 37.94 26.53
N THR A 1109 22.98 36.82 27.24
CA THR A 1109 23.83 35.63 27.18
C THR A 1109 22.95 34.46 26.75
N LEU A 1110 23.45 33.64 25.83
CA LEU A 1110 22.77 32.46 25.31
C LEU A 1110 23.65 31.25 25.58
N GLU A 1111 23.11 30.26 26.28
CA GLU A 1111 23.82 29.02 26.61
C GLU A 1111 23.34 27.89 25.70
N LYS A 1112 24.29 27.16 25.11
CA LYS A 1112 24.04 26.02 24.24
C LYS A 1112 24.59 24.74 24.89
N ASP A 1113 23.77 23.69 24.96
CA ASP A 1113 24.20 22.31 25.26
C ASP A 1113 23.28 21.30 24.56
N ASP A 1114 23.46 21.17 23.25
CA ASP A 1114 22.67 20.28 22.40
C ASP A 1114 23.48 19.84 21.16
N ASN A 1115 23.06 18.80 20.46
CA ASN A 1115 23.85 18.21 19.37
C ASN A 1115 23.74 18.93 18.01
N SER A 1116 22.85 19.92 17.85
CA SER A 1116 22.77 20.76 16.63
C SER A 1116 24.01 21.65 16.54
N GLN A 1117 24.56 21.86 15.34
CA GLN A 1117 25.58 22.90 15.15
C GLN A 1117 25.00 24.32 14.98
N PHE A 1118 23.67 24.45 15.06
CA PHE A 1118 22.92 25.68 14.89
C PHE A 1118 22.27 26.14 16.19
N PHE A 1119 22.32 27.45 16.46
CA PHE A 1119 21.65 28.07 17.61
C PHE A 1119 20.93 29.35 17.18
N ARG A 1120 19.63 29.49 17.50
CA ARG A 1120 18.84 30.69 17.13
C ARG A 1120 18.82 31.72 18.26
N TRP A 1121 19.04 32.98 17.91
CA TRP A 1121 18.81 34.13 18.79
C TRP A 1121 17.61 34.92 18.27
N ASN A 1122 16.56 35.02 19.08
CA ASN A 1122 15.29 35.68 18.73
C ASN A 1122 15.37 37.22 18.76
N LEU A 1123 16.57 37.80 18.61
CA LEU A 1123 16.83 39.24 18.62
C LEU A 1123 16.25 39.99 19.84
N THR A 1124 16.20 39.33 21.00
CA THR A 1124 15.80 39.92 22.28
C THR A 1124 16.96 40.10 23.25
N ASN A 1125 16.84 41.09 24.14
CA ASN A 1125 17.75 41.30 25.26
C ASN A 1125 17.41 40.38 26.46
N ARG A 1126 18.21 40.45 27.53
CA ARG A 1126 18.03 39.65 28.77
C ARG A 1126 16.67 39.80 29.48
N TYR A 1127 15.89 40.83 29.14
CA TYR A 1127 14.55 41.11 29.67
C TYR A 1127 13.45 40.74 28.66
N ASN A 1128 13.81 40.00 27.60
CA ASN A 1128 12.98 39.58 26.49
C ASN A 1128 12.37 40.72 25.63
N PHE A 1129 12.90 41.95 25.72
CA PHE A 1129 12.53 43.02 24.78
C PHE A 1129 13.34 42.93 23.48
N PRO A 1130 12.75 43.24 22.31
CA PRO A 1130 13.48 43.32 21.04
C PRO A 1130 14.68 44.27 21.11
N VAL A 1131 15.76 43.92 20.42
CA VAL A 1131 16.93 44.80 20.29
C VAL A 1131 16.71 45.85 19.19
N ALA A 1132 17.18 47.07 19.42
CA ALA A 1132 17.11 48.16 18.45
C ALA A 1132 17.94 47.87 17.18
N SER A 1133 17.67 48.61 16.11
CA SER A 1133 18.55 48.62 14.93
C SER A 1133 19.94 49.15 15.30
N GLY A 1134 20.99 48.40 14.95
CA GLY A 1134 22.36 48.77 15.27
C GLY A 1134 23.39 47.65 15.04
N MET A 1135 24.63 47.96 15.39
CA MET A 1135 25.75 47.01 15.38
C MET A 1135 25.90 46.32 16.73
N TYR A 1136 26.14 45.01 16.68
CA TYR A 1136 26.33 44.13 17.83
C TYR A 1136 27.60 43.30 17.66
N VAL A 1137 28.17 42.86 18.79
CA VAL A 1137 29.30 41.94 18.85
C VAL A 1137 28.86 40.71 19.62
N ALA A 1138 28.99 39.53 19.02
CA ALA A 1138 28.83 38.26 19.73
C ALA A 1138 30.21 37.71 20.08
N PHE A 1139 30.50 37.61 21.37
CA PHE A 1139 31.64 36.85 21.89
C PHE A 1139 31.18 35.42 22.16
N VAL A 1140 31.69 34.46 21.39
CA VAL A 1140 31.36 33.04 21.49
C VAL A 1140 32.51 32.30 22.16
N ASP A 1141 32.19 31.62 23.23
CA ASP A 1141 33.09 30.89 24.12
C ASP A 1141 32.83 29.39 23.96
N MET A 1142 33.84 28.63 23.54
CA MET A 1142 33.73 27.20 23.21
C MET A 1142 34.72 26.41 24.08
N PRO A 1143 34.43 26.26 25.39
CA PRO A 1143 35.41 25.81 26.37
C PRO A 1143 35.91 24.38 26.13
N GLU A 1144 35.07 23.49 25.60
CA GLU A 1144 35.44 22.11 25.25
C GLU A 1144 36.48 22.03 24.11
N LEU A 1145 36.61 23.10 23.31
CA LEU A 1145 37.61 23.22 22.24
C LEU A 1145 38.76 24.18 22.59
N GLY A 1146 38.73 24.82 23.76
CA GLY A 1146 39.76 25.78 24.19
C GLY A 1146 39.85 27.07 23.35
N ILE A 1147 38.83 27.40 22.57
CA ILE A 1147 38.82 28.54 21.64
C ILE A 1147 37.68 29.51 21.92
N THR A 1148 37.90 30.77 21.55
CA THR A 1148 36.89 31.83 21.60
C THR A 1148 36.87 32.58 20.27
N LYS A 1149 35.73 33.13 19.89
CA LYS A 1149 35.57 33.82 18.61
C LYS A 1149 34.63 35.02 18.73
N MET A 1150 34.99 36.12 18.08
CA MET A 1150 34.15 37.32 18.00
C MET A 1150 33.51 37.44 16.63
N LEU A 1151 32.19 37.59 16.59
CA LEU A 1151 31.41 37.92 15.40
C LEU A 1151 30.88 39.35 15.50
N LYS A 1152 30.75 40.03 14.36
CA LYS A 1152 30.08 41.33 14.23
C LYS A 1152 28.74 41.11 13.55
N LEU A 1153 27.67 41.64 14.12
CA LEU A 1153 26.30 41.48 13.63
C LEU A 1153 25.70 42.86 13.35
N ALA A 1154 25.10 43.02 12.17
CA ALA A 1154 24.30 44.19 11.84
C ALA A 1154 22.81 43.79 11.92
N ILE A 1155 22.05 44.44 12.81
CA ILE A 1155 20.61 44.22 12.94
C ILE A 1155 19.89 45.49 12.50
N ILE A 1156 18.98 45.37 11.54
CA ILE A 1156 18.09 46.45 11.10
C ILE A 1156 16.67 45.92 11.22
N GLN A 1157 15.96 46.36 12.26
CA GLN A 1157 14.55 46.04 12.51
C GLN A 1157 13.65 46.78 11.52
N GLU A 1158 12.46 46.24 11.25
CA GLU A 1158 11.38 47.02 10.62
C GLU A 1158 10.99 48.22 11.50
N GLN A 1159 10.55 49.31 10.86
CA GLN A 1159 10.02 50.46 11.57
C GLN A 1159 8.65 50.10 12.17
N GLU A 1160 8.58 50.00 13.50
CA GLU A 1160 7.33 49.80 14.24
C GLU A 1160 6.53 51.11 14.25
N LEU A 1161 5.80 51.34 13.16
CA LEU A 1161 4.76 52.38 13.09
C LEU A 1161 3.55 51.93 13.92
N LEU A 1162 3.35 52.60 15.06
CA LEU A 1162 2.05 52.69 15.70
C LEU A 1162 1.15 53.58 14.84
N ASP A 1163 0.37 52.96 13.95
CA ASP A 1163 -0.78 53.62 13.34
C ASP A 1163 -1.84 53.85 14.43
N VAL A 1164 -1.92 55.12 14.87
CA VAL A 1164 -2.77 55.67 15.94
C VAL A 1164 -2.22 55.45 17.37
N TYR A 1165 -2.08 56.59 18.06
CA TYR A 1165 -1.78 56.73 19.50
C TYR A 1165 -3.07 56.94 20.30
#